data_AF-A0A8B9WX33-F1
#
_entry.id   AF-A0A8B9WX33-F1
#
_cell.length_a   1.000
_cell.length_b   1.000
_cell.length_c   1.000
_cell.angle_alpha   90.00
_cell.angle_beta   90.00
_cell.angle_gamma   90.00
#
_symmetry.space_group_name_H-M   'P 1'
#
loop_
_entity.id
_entity.type
_entity.pdbx_description
1 polymer ?
#
loop_
_entity_poly.entity_id
_entity_poly.type
_entity_poly.pdbx_seq_one_letter_code
_entity_poly.pdbx_strand_id
1 'polypeptide(L)'
;METFTFLWTCIFLPLVRGHSLFTCEPITVPRCMKMAYNMTFFPNLMGHYDQSIAAVEMEIFLPLANLECSPNVETFLCKAFVPTCTEQIHVVPPCRKFCEKVYSDCKKLMDTFGIRWPEELECDRLQYCDESVPATFNPHTELLGPHKKSEQIRRDIGFWCPRHLKTSGGQGYKFLGIDQCAPPCPNMYFKSDELEFAKSFIGIVSIFCLCATLFTFLTFLIDVRRFRYPERPIIYYSVCYSIVSLMYFIGFLLGNSTACNKADEKLELGDTVVLGSQNKACTILFMFLYFFTMAGTVWWVMLTITWFLAAGRKWSCEAIEQNAVWFHAVAWGIPGFLTIMLLAMSKVEGDNISGVCFVGLYDLDASRYFVLLPLCLCVFVGLSLLLAGIISLNHVRQVIQHDGRNQEKLKKFMIRIGVFSGLYLVPLVTLLGCYVYEQVNRITWEITWVSDHCRQYHIPCPYQANTETRPELALFMIKYLMTLIVGISAVFWVGSKKTCTEWAGFFKRNRKKDPISESRRVLQESCEFFLKHNSKVKHKKKHYKPSSHKLKVISKSMGTSTGATANHGTSAVAITNHDYLGQETLTEIQTSPETSVREVRGDGASTPKLRERDCEEPASSAAPSSKLCGSRWTRKATAGQAR
;
A
#
# COMPACT_ATOMS: atom_id res chain seq x y z
N MET A 1 -30.48 -4.43 -22.51
CA MET A 1 -29.54 -5.39 -21.86
C MET A 1 -28.12 -5.23 -22.45
N GLU A 2 -27.72 -4.01 -22.78
CA GLU A 2 -26.63 -3.77 -23.75
C GLU A 2 -25.46 -2.94 -23.17
N THR A 3 -25.64 -2.38 -21.97
CA THR A 3 -24.57 -1.70 -21.22
C THR A 3 -23.59 -2.67 -20.56
N PHE A 4 -23.88 -3.97 -20.55
CA PHE A 4 -23.08 -4.99 -19.85
C PHE A 4 -22.01 -5.64 -20.75
N THR A 5 -22.25 -5.70 -22.06
CA THR A 5 -21.32 -6.26 -23.05
C THR A 5 -20.09 -5.37 -23.26
N PHE A 6 -20.28 -4.04 -23.22
CA PHE A 6 -19.20 -3.05 -23.38
C PHE A 6 -18.10 -3.14 -22.31
N LEU A 7 -18.43 -3.66 -21.12
CA LEU A 7 -17.47 -3.84 -20.03
C LEU A 7 -16.58 -5.08 -20.20
N TRP A 8 -17.01 -6.04 -21.03
CA TRP A 8 -16.32 -7.32 -21.23
C TRP A 8 -15.38 -7.30 -22.45
N THR A 9 -15.72 -6.51 -23.48
CA THR A 9 -14.89 -6.32 -24.68
C THR A 9 -13.54 -5.65 -24.40
N CYS A 10 -13.41 -4.85 -23.33
CA CYS A 10 -12.16 -4.18 -22.96
C CYS A 10 -11.12 -5.09 -22.28
N ILE A 11 -11.42 -6.39 -22.08
CA ILE A 11 -10.56 -7.32 -21.34
C ILE A 11 -9.59 -8.10 -22.26
N PHE A 12 -9.82 -8.12 -23.58
CA PHE A 12 -9.13 -9.01 -24.53
C PHE A 12 -8.52 -8.31 -25.76
N LEU A 13 -8.02 -7.08 -25.61
CA LEU A 13 -7.16 -6.46 -26.63
C LEU A 13 -5.68 -6.80 -26.38
N PRO A 14 -4.98 -7.51 -27.30
CA PRO A 14 -3.56 -7.81 -27.13
C PRO A 14 -2.68 -6.58 -27.33
N LEU A 15 -1.57 -6.55 -26.58
CA LEU A 15 -0.66 -5.42 -26.46
C LEU A 15 0.20 -5.21 -27.72
N VAL A 16 -0.01 -4.12 -28.46
CA VAL A 16 0.97 -3.63 -29.45
C VAL A 16 2.12 -2.96 -28.69
N ARG A 17 3.20 -3.70 -28.44
CA ARG A 17 4.31 -3.28 -27.58
C ARG A 17 5.46 -2.68 -28.40
N GLY A 18 5.44 -1.36 -28.60
CA GLY A 18 6.59 -0.62 -29.12
C GLY A 18 7.71 -0.56 -28.08
N HIS A 19 8.90 -1.04 -28.44
CA HIS A 19 10.14 -0.83 -27.67
C HIS A 19 10.76 0.51 -28.11
N SER A 20 11.14 1.44 -27.21
CA SER A 20 12.28 1.38 -26.24
C SER A 20 13.75 1.39 -27.00
N LEU A 21 15.54 2.87 -27.24
CA LEU A 21 16.19 4.19 -26.81
C LEU A 21 16.60 5.04 -28.03
N PHE A 22 16.32 6.35 -27.97
CA PHE A 22 16.73 7.40 -28.93
C PHE A 22 17.11 8.69 -28.15
N THR A 23 18.23 8.66 -27.43
CA THR A 23 18.84 9.83 -26.76
C THR A 23 20.30 9.89 -27.17
N CYS A 24 20.90 11.08 -27.28
CA CYS A 24 22.34 11.16 -27.52
C CYS A 24 23.15 10.66 -26.31
N GLU A 25 24.23 9.92 -26.57
CA GLU A 25 25.09 9.33 -25.55
C GLU A 25 26.58 9.48 -25.91
N PRO A 26 27.51 9.49 -24.92
CA PRO A 26 28.93 9.62 -25.20
C PRO A 26 29.48 8.40 -25.94
N ILE A 27 30.48 8.61 -26.79
CA ILE A 27 31.12 7.51 -27.52
C ILE A 27 31.88 6.59 -26.56
N THR A 28 31.48 5.32 -26.56
CA THR A 28 32.09 4.21 -25.79
C THR A 28 32.86 3.24 -26.67
N VAL A 29 32.62 3.23 -27.99
CA VAL A 29 33.33 2.39 -28.96
C VAL A 29 34.80 2.87 -29.08
N PRO A 30 35.81 2.10 -28.63
CA PRO A 30 37.19 2.60 -28.48
C PRO A 30 37.81 3.15 -29.76
N ARG A 31 37.47 2.55 -30.91
CA ARG A 31 37.97 2.95 -32.23
C ARG A 31 37.41 4.31 -32.69
N CYS A 32 36.20 4.66 -32.28
CA CYS A 32 35.54 5.91 -32.65
C CYS A 32 35.72 7.05 -31.63
N MET A 33 36.42 6.82 -30.51
CA MET A 33 36.71 7.87 -29.51
C MET A 33 37.57 9.04 -30.04
N LYS A 34 38.21 8.88 -31.20
CA LYS A 34 39.06 9.89 -31.85
C LYS A 34 38.34 10.73 -32.92
N MET A 35 37.03 10.54 -33.09
CA MET A 35 36.24 11.30 -34.05
C MET A 35 36.14 12.79 -33.65
N ALA A 36 35.82 13.65 -34.62
CA ALA A 36 35.63 15.10 -34.39
C ALA A 36 34.38 15.45 -33.54
N TYR A 37 33.64 14.44 -33.08
CA TYR A 37 32.48 14.54 -32.20
C TYR A 37 32.60 13.49 -31.09
N ASN A 38 32.13 13.82 -29.89
CA ASN A 38 32.19 12.98 -28.69
C ASN A 38 30.84 12.35 -28.29
N MET A 39 29.74 12.82 -28.88
CA MET A 39 28.38 12.34 -28.64
C MET A 39 27.83 11.68 -29.91
N THR A 40 27.23 10.51 -29.74
CA THR A 40 26.60 9.71 -30.79
C THR A 40 25.10 9.55 -30.53
N PHE A 41 24.36 9.10 -31.53
CA PHE A 41 22.90 8.95 -31.47
C PHE A 41 22.48 7.60 -32.08
N PHE A 42 21.61 6.89 -31.37
CA PHE A 42 21.16 5.55 -31.72
C PHE A 42 19.62 5.49 -31.81
N PRO A 43 19.04 4.55 -32.58
CA PRO A 43 19.71 3.59 -33.46
C PRO A 43 20.41 4.24 -34.66
N ASN A 44 21.43 3.57 -35.19
CA ASN A 44 22.16 4.04 -36.36
C ASN A 44 21.44 3.73 -37.68
N LEU A 45 22.05 4.05 -38.83
CA LEU A 45 21.45 3.85 -40.16
C LEU A 45 21.14 2.37 -40.47
N MET A 46 21.87 1.42 -39.87
CA MET A 46 21.69 -0.03 -40.01
C MET A 46 20.71 -0.61 -38.97
N GLY A 47 20.08 0.23 -38.15
CA GLY A 47 19.08 -0.19 -37.17
C GLY A 47 19.64 -0.83 -35.91
N HIS A 48 20.96 -0.78 -35.68
CA HIS A 48 21.55 -1.24 -34.41
C HIS A 48 21.12 -0.27 -33.29
N TYR A 49 20.64 -0.78 -32.16
CA TYR A 49 19.98 0.03 -31.12
C TYR A 49 20.90 0.58 -30.03
N ASP A 50 22.14 0.10 -29.93
CA ASP A 50 23.15 0.61 -29.01
C ASP A 50 24.57 0.45 -29.58
N GLN A 51 25.52 1.14 -28.95
CA GLN A 51 26.93 1.13 -29.35
C GLN A 51 27.61 -0.24 -29.22
N SER A 52 27.15 -1.14 -28.35
CA SER A 52 27.77 -2.46 -28.17
C SER A 52 27.40 -3.42 -29.30
N ILE A 53 26.13 -3.43 -29.72
CA ILE A 53 25.68 -4.16 -30.92
C ILE A 53 26.39 -3.59 -32.15
N ALA A 54 26.43 -2.26 -32.30
CA ALA A 54 27.09 -1.64 -33.43
C ALA A 54 28.62 -1.84 -33.46
N ALA A 55 29.29 -1.94 -32.31
CA ALA A 55 30.70 -2.30 -32.26
C ALA A 55 30.95 -3.73 -32.77
N VAL A 56 30.12 -4.70 -32.37
CA VAL A 56 30.23 -6.11 -32.79
C VAL A 56 29.99 -6.26 -34.29
N GLU A 57 28.93 -5.68 -34.84
CA GLU A 57 28.66 -5.75 -36.29
C GLU A 57 29.70 -4.97 -37.12
N MET A 58 30.34 -3.95 -36.53
CA MET A 58 31.48 -3.26 -37.15
C MET A 58 32.75 -4.14 -37.20
N GLU A 59 32.89 -5.18 -36.37
CA GLU A 59 34.08 -6.06 -36.36
C GLU A 59 34.33 -6.72 -37.73
N ILE A 60 33.25 -7.04 -38.45
CA ILE A 60 33.27 -7.62 -39.81
C ILE A 60 34.05 -6.72 -40.81
N PHE A 61 34.03 -5.41 -40.61
CA PHE A 61 34.66 -4.42 -41.49
C PHE A 61 36.06 -3.99 -41.02
N LEU A 62 36.49 -4.38 -39.82
CA LEU A 62 37.81 -4.02 -39.30
C LEU A 62 39.01 -4.54 -40.13
N PRO A 63 38.95 -5.64 -40.90
CA PRO A 63 40.03 -5.99 -41.84
C PRO A 63 40.32 -4.87 -42.86
N LEU A 64 39.30 -4.11 -43.28
CA LEU A 64 39.47 -2.98 -44.21
C LEU A 64 40.21 -1.81 -43.54
N ALA A 65 39.91 -1.54 -42.26
CA ALA A 65 40.56 -0.50 -41.48
C ALA A 65 41.97 -0.89 -41.00
N ASN A 66 42.20 -2.16 -40.62
CA ASN A 66 43.50 -2.68 -40.20
C ASN A 66 44.51 -2.80 -41.36
N LEU A 67 44.03 -2.83 -42.60
CA LEU A 67 44.85 -2.89 -43.82
C LEU A 67 44.82 -1.56 -44.61
N GLU A 68 44.25 -0.50 -44.01
CA GLU A 68 44.28 0.90 -44.48
C GLU A 68 43.95 1.08 -45.98
N CYS A 69 42.97 0.34 -46.52
CA CYS A 69 42.68 0.34 -47.97
C CYS A 69 42.24 1.71 -48.52
N SER A 70 41.72 2.59 -47.66
CA SER A 70 41.49 4.00 -47.94
C SER A 70 41.83 4.80 -46.69
N PRO A 71 42.47 5.98 -46.77
CA PRO A 71 42.72 6.85 -45.61
C PRO A 71 41.42 7.31 -44.92
N ASN A 72 40.27 7.14 -45.59
CA ASN A 72 38.95 7.54 -45.11
C ASN A 72 38.14 6.40 -44.45
N VAL A 73 38.62 5.15 -44.48
CA VAL A 73 37.80 3.97 -44.14
C VAL A 73 37.34 3.95 -42.67
N GLU A 74 38.21 4.30 -41.72
CA GLU A 74 37.86 4.33 -40.29
C GLU A 74 36.85 5.44 -39.98
N THR A 75 37.05 6.63 -40.57
CA THR A 75 36.11 7.76 -40.48
C THR A 75 34.74 7.42 -41.07
N PHE A 76 34.71 6.70 -42.19
CA PHE A 76 33.47 6.23 -42.82
C PHE A 76 32.73 5.21 -41.94
N LEU A 77 33.43 4.19 -41.43
CA LEU A 77 32.83 3.19 -40.54
C LEU A 77 32.30 3.84 -39.25
N CYS A 78 33.06 4.72 -38.61
CA CYS A 78 32.58 5.42 -37.42
C CYS A 78 31.37 6.33 -37.73
N LYS A 79 31.31 7.02 -38.88
CA LYS A 79 30.12 7.81 -39.26
C LYS A 79 28.89 6.95 -39.59
N ALA A 80 29.07 5.73 -40.11
CA ALA A 80 27.98 4.81 -40.39
C ALA A 80 27.45 4.10 -39.12
N PHE A 81 28.36 3.54 -38.32
CA PHE A 81 28.01 2.68 -37.17
C PHE A 81 27.80 3.47 -35.88
N VAL A 82 28.49 4.61 -35.69
CA VAL A 82 28.50 5.44 -34.48
C VAL A 82 28.26 6.91 -34.87
N PRO A 83 27.12 7.24 -35.50
CA PRO A 83 26.88 8.53 -36.15
C PRO A 83 26.88 9.69 -35.14
N THR A 84 27.17 10.90 -35.61
CA THR A 84 27.21 12.09 -34.75
C THR A 84 25.82 12.48 -34.22
N CYS A 85 25.75 12.88 -32.95
CA CYS A 85 24.58 13.57 -32.41
C CYS A 85 24.50 15.00 -32.96
N THR A 86 23.32 15.42 -33.43
CA THR A 86 23.01 16.82 -33.77
C THR A 86 21.89 17.36 -32.87
N GLU A 87 21.81 18.68 -32.70
CA GLU A 87 20.76 19.34 -31.91
C GLU A 87 19.32 18.98 -32.34
N GLN A 88 19.18 18.53 -33.59
CA GLN A 88 17.90 18.19 -34.22
C GLN A 88 17.57 16.69 -34.13
N ILE A 89 18.33 15.93 -33.33
CA ILE A 89 18.05 14.54 -32.91
C ILE A 89 17.74 13.63 -34.10
N HIS A 90 18.67 13.60 -35.07
CA HIS A 90 18.60 12.73 -36.26
C HIS A 90 19.96 12.10 -36.57
N VAL A 91 19.93 10.89 -37.14
CA VAL A 91 21.12 10.26 -37.71
C VAL A 91 21.53 11.03 -38.97
N VAL A 92 22.78 11.52 -39.01
CA VAL A 92 23.39 12.07 -40.23
C VAL A 92 24.07 10.91 -40.98
N PRO A 93 23.58 10.51 -42.17
CA PRO A 93 24.21 9.46 -42.96
C PRO A 93 25.51 9.98 -43.63
N PRO A 94 26.49 9.10 -43.94
CA PRO A 94 27.65 9.49 -44.74
C PRO A 94 27.27 10.04 -46.12
N CYS A 95 28.02 11.03 -46.63
CA CYS A 95 27.79 11.56 -47.98
C CYS A 95 28.06 10.54 -49.09
N ARG A 96 27.26 10.57 -50.15
CA ARG A 96 27.38 9.67 -51.32
C ARG A 96 28.80 9.63 -51.91
N LYS A 97 29.42 10.78 -52.21
CA LYS A 97 30.80 10.84 -52.75
C LYS A 97 31.83 10.16 -51.84
N PHE A 98 31.65 10.30 -50.52
CA PHE A 98 32.54 9.75 -49.51
C PHE A 98 32.42 8.22 -49.45
N CYS A 99 31.19 7.71 -49.55
CA CYS A 99 30.90 6.29 -49.76
C CYS A 99 31.52 5.74 -51.05
N GLU A 100 31.24 6.38 -52.20
CA GLU A 100 31.75 5.96 -53.52
C GLU A 100 33.28 5.85 -53.53
N LYS A 101 33.96 6.83 -52.90
CA LYS A 101 35.42 6.84 -52.73
C LYS A 101 35.90 5.64 -51.90
N VAL A 102 35.42 5.48 -50.66
CA VAL A 102 35.85 4.39 -49.76
C VAL A 102 35.54 3.01 -50.35
N TYR A 103 34.35 2.85 -50.96
CA TYR A 103 33.96 1.61 -51.64
C TYR A 103 34.91 1.28 -52.79
N SER A 104 35.25 2.27 -53.64
CA SER A 104 36.15 2.06 -54.79
C SER A 104 37.57 1.67 -54.37
N ASP A 105 38.10 2.31 -53.33
CA ASP A 105 39.44 2.05 -52.78
C ASP A 105 39.53 0.66 -52.15
N CYS A 106 38.54 0.30 -51.32
CA CYS A 106 38.54 -0.93 -50.53
C CYS A 106 38.00 -2.16 -51.27
N LYS A 107 37.43 -2.02 -52.48
CA LYS A 107 36.77 -3.09 -53.24
C LYS A 107 37.59 -4.38 -53.31
N LYS A 108 38.88 -4.28 -53.67
CA LYS A 108 39.77 -5.45 -53.81
C LYS A 108 39.91 -6.24 -52.50
N LEU A 109 39.92 -5.58 -51.34
CA LEU A 109 39.95 -6.27 -50.05
C LEU A 109 38.59 -6.89 -49.70
N MET A 110 37.48 -6.21 -50.01
CA MET A 110 36.15 -6.76 -49.81
C MET A 110 35.95 -8.06 -50.60
N ASP A 111 36.33 -8.06 -51.88
CA ASP A 111 36.33 -9.25 -52.75
C ASP A 111 37.25 -10.37 -52.20
N THR A 112 38.39 -10.01 -51.60
CA THR A 112 39.39 -10.97 -51.06
C THR A 112 38.94 -11.61 -49.74
N PHE A 113 38.32 -10.85 -48.84
CA PHE A 113 37.85 -11.32 -47.53
C PHE A 113 36.38 -11.77 -47.52
N GLY A 114 35.67 -11.67 -48.65
CA GLY A 114 34.25 -12.03 -48.76
C GLY A 114 33.31 -11.05 -48.04
N ILE A 115 33.77 -9.84 -47.72
CA ILE A 115 33.00 -8.84 -46.98
C ILE A 115 31.90 -8.31 -47.90
N ARG A 116 30.64 -8.53 -47.50
CA ARG A 116 29.47 -7.99 -48.20
C ARG A 116 29.22 -6.56 -47.75
N TRP A 117 28.98 -5.68 -48.71
CA TRP A 117 28.52 -4.32 -48.41
C TRP A 117 27.02 -4.37 -48.06
N PRO A 118 26.57 -3.74 -46.96
CA PRO A 118 25.17 -3.79 -46.53
C PRO A 118 24.29 -2.87 -47.37
N GLU A 119 23.00 -3.22 -47.47
CA GLU A 119 22.02 -2.56 -48.32
C GLU A 119 21.82 -1.08 -47.92
N GLU A 120 21.93 -0.78 -46.62
CA GLU A 120 21.81 0.53 -46.02
C GLU A 120 22.99 1.47 -46.33
N LEU A 121 24.13 0.91 -46.78
CA LEU A 121 25.31 1.68 -47.19
C LEU A 121 25.52 1.68 -48.72
N GLU A 122 24.58 1.15 -49.52
CA GLU A 122 24.61 1.32 -50.98
C GLU A 122 24.69 2.81 -51.33
N CYS A 123 25.80 3.24 -51.94
CA CYS A 123 26.10 4.67 -52.08
C CYS A 123 25.05 5.43 -52.92
N ASP A 124 24.32 4.74 -53.80
CA ASP A 124 23.19 5.29 -54.55
C ASP A 124 22.00 5.75 -53.67
N ARG A 125 21.85 5.19 -52.46
CA ARG A 125 20.79 5.54 -51.50
C ARG A 125 21.15 6.73 -50.61
N LEU A 126 22.43 7.07 -50.54
CA LEU A 126 22.95 8.13 -49.68
C LEU A 126 22.77 9.51 -50.32
N GLN A 127 22.65 10.56 -49.49
CA GLN A 127 22.46 11.91 -49.98
C GLN A 127 23.72 12.42 -50.71
N TYR A 128 23.51 13.10 -51.84
CA TYR A 128 24.59 13.74 -52.58
C TYR A 128 25.06 15.00 -51.85
N CYS A 129 26.19 14.87 -51.16
CA CYS A 129 26.92 15.94 -50.50
C CYS A 129 28.44 15.71 -50.59
N ASP A 130 29.21 16.72 -50.18
CA ASP A 130 30.68 16.71 -50.22
C ASP A 130 31.20 17.19 -48.87
N GLU A 131 31.98 16.35 -48.17
CA GLU A 131 32.44 16.66 -46.81
C GLU A 131 33.64 17.64 -46.79
N SER A 132 34.15 18.07 -47.94
CA SER A 132 35.23 19.06 -48.03
C SER A 132 34.81 20.49 -47.67
N VAL A 133 33.53 20.72 -47.32
CA VAL A 133 32.97 22.04 -46.98
C VAL A 133 32.35 21.98 -45.56
N PRO A 134 32.79 22.83 -44.62
CA PRO A 134 32.13 22.94 -43.31
C PRO A 134 30.66 23.36 -43.44
N ALA A 135 29.80 22.77 -42.60
CA ALA A 135 28.35 23.01 -42.62
C ALA A 135 27.97 24.38 -42.01
N THR A 136 28.34 25.47 -42.69
CA THR A 136 27.86 26.83 -42.36
C THR A 136 26.37 26.92 -42.68
N PHE A 137 25.52 26.74 -41.66
CA PHE A 137 24.08 26.95 -41.78
C PHE A 137 23.78 28.40 -42.20
N ASN A 138 23.33 28.57 -43.44
CA ASN A 138 22.75 29.81 -43.92
C ASN A 138 21.36 29.51 -44.51
N PRO A 139 20.26 29.73 -43.76
CA PRO A 139 18.92 29.63 -44.33
C PRO A 139 18.71 30.73 -45.38
N HIS A 140 17.86 30.45 -46.36
CA HIS A 140 17.55 31.27 -47.55
C HIS A 140 18.53 31.16 -48.75
N THR A 141 18.37 30.08 -49.51
CA THR A 141 18.19 30.20 -50.98
C THR A 141 17.27 29.06 -51.42
N GLU A 142 15.99 29.38 -51.67
CA GLU A 142 15.13 28.49 -52.45
C GLU A 142 15.35 28.76 -53.94
N LEU A 143 15.58 27.72 -54.76
CA LEU A 143 14.94 27.67 -56.08
C LEU A 143 14.83 26.25 -56.67
N LEU A 144 13.60 25.92 -57.05
CA LEU A 144 13.16 24.91 -58.05
C LEU A 144 13.99 23.62 -58.25
N GLY A 145 13.44 22.53 -57.73
CA GLY A 145 13.57 21.19 -58.31
C GLY A 145 12.36 20.33 -57.90
N PRO A 146 11.64 19.66 -58.82
CA PRO A 146 10.44 18.87 -58.49
C PRO A 146 10.81 17.50 -57.89
N HIS A 147 11.60 17.50 -56.81
CA HIS A 147 11.85 16.28 -56.07
C HIS A 147 10.55 15.77 -55.45
N LYS A 148 10.17 14.55 -55.83
CA LYS A 148 9.21 13.75 -55.07
C LYS A 148 9.62 13.85 -53.59
N LYS A 149 8.68 14.21 -52.72
CA LYS A 149 8.85 13.93 -51.29
C LYS A 149 9.03 12.43 -51.16
N SER A 150 10.26 11.99 -50.88
CA SER A 150 10.47 10.65 -50.38
C SER A 150 9.70 10.60 -49.07
N GLU A 151 8.68 9.74 -48.99
CA GLU A 151 7.99 9.49 -47.74
C GLU A 151 9.00 8.80 -46.82
N GLN A 152 9.68 9.60 -45.99
CA GLN A 152 10.33 9.08 -44.80
C GLN A 152 9.26 8.29 -44.05
N ILE A 153 9.42 6.97 -44.01
CA ILE A 153 8.53 6.06 -43.28
C ILE A 153 8.75 6.38 -41.80
N ARG A 154 7.98 7.37 -41.32
CA ARG A 154 8.20 8.07 -40.06
C ARG A 154 7.61 7.25 -38.91
N ARG A 155 8.34 6.18 -38.57
CA ARG A 155 7.96 5.20 -37.54
C ARG A 155 7.74 5.91 -36.20
N ASP A 156 6.66 5.59 -35.50
CA ASP A 156 6.50 5.98 -34.11
C ASP A 156 7.49 5.18 -33.26
N ILE A 157 8.29 5.90 -32.48
CA ILE A 157 9.51 5.39 -31.85
C ILE A 157 9.26 4.83 -30.42
N GLY A 158 8.08 5.07 -29.87
CA GLY A 158 7.71 4.64 -28.52
C GLY A 158 8.34 5.48 -27.41
N PHE A 159 7.90 5.25 -26.18
CA PHE A 159 8.53 5.85 -25.00
C PHE A 159 9.85 5.12 -24.67
N TRP A 160 10.78 5.85 -24.08
CA TRP A 160 12.11 5.39 -23.70
C TRP A 160 12.56 6.07 -22.40
N CYS A 161 13.18 5.34 -21.48
CA CYS A 161 13.45 5.86 -20.13
C CYS A 161 14.67 6.82 -20.09
N PRO A 162 14.48 8.11 -19.71
CA PRO A 162 15.58 9.06 -19.54
C PRO A 162 16.52 8.64 -18.40
N ARG A 163 17.82 8.98 -18.48
CA ARG A 163 18.80 8.68 -17.41
C ARG A 163 18.31 9.10 -16.02
N HIS A 164 17.81 10.32 -15.91
CA HIS A 164 17.25 10.91 -14.69
C HIS A 164 16.09 10.10 -14.05
N LEU A 165 15.42 9.22 -14.79
CA LEU A 165 14.27 8.41 -14.34
C LEU A 165 14.59 6.90 -14.26
N LYS A 166 15.83 6.48 -14.53
CA LYS A 166 16.28 5.09 -14.32
C LYS A 166 16.40 4.79 -12.83
N THR A 167 16.19 3.54 -12.45
CA THR A 167 16.28 3.07 -11.06
C THR A 167 17.12 1.81 -10.95
N SER A 168 17.92 1.72 -9.89
CA SER A 168 18.86 0.61 -9.66
C SER A 168 18.22 -0.64 -9.01
N GLY A 169 16.92 -0.59 -8.63
CA GLY A 169 16.31 -1.58 -7.72
C GLY A 169 14.91 -2.09 -8.09
N GLY A 170 14.35 -1.72 -9.25
CA GLY A 170 12.97 -2.05 -9.64
C GLY A 170 12.77 -3.50 -10.11
N GLN A 171 12.76 -4.48 -9.20
CA GLN A 171 12.36 -5.86 -9.55
C GLN A 171 10.86 -5.93 -9.90
N GLY A 172 10.53 -6.07 -11.20
CA GLY A 172 9.17 -6.33 -11.68
C GLY A 172 8.22 -5.12 -11.77
N TYR A 173 8.73 -3.90 -11.55
CA TYR A 173 7.96 -2.68 -11.81
C TYR A 173 8.27 -2.10 -13.19
N LYS A 174 7.22 -1.60 -13.87
CA LYS A 174 7.30 -0.98 -15.20
C LYS A 174 6.62 0.38 -15.19
N PHE A 175 7.31 1.41 -15.68
CA PHE A 175 6.71 2.71 -15.98
C PHE A 175 6.61 2.84 -17.50
N LEU A 176 5.40 3.16 -18.00
CA LEU A 176 5.09 3.24 -19.44
C LEU A 176 5.55 2.00 -20.24
N GLY A 177 5.45 0.81 -19.62
CA GLY A 177 5.82 -0.48 -20.21
C GLY A 177 7.30 -0.86 -20.13
N ILE A 178 8.17 0.02 -19.63
CA ILE A 178 9.62 -0.16 -19.52
C ILE A 178 10.02 -0.55 -18.09
N ASP A 179 10.78 -1.64 -17.97
CA ASP A 179 11.38 -2.10 -16.72
C ASP A 179 12.46 -1.13 -16.21
N GLN A 180 12.74 -1.12 -14.90
CA GLN A 180 13.71 -0.23 -14.22
C GLN A 180 13.46 1.29 -14.35
N CYS A 181 12.35 1.74 -14.96
CA CYS A 181 12.00 3.15 -15.07
C CYS A 181 10.98 3.59 -13.99
N ALA A 182 11.02 4.86 -13.58
CA ALA A 182 10.12 5.42 -12.55
C ALA A 182 9.50 6.76 -12.95
N PRO A 183 8.31 7.11 -12.40
CA PRO A 183 7.78 8.47 -12.49
C PRO A 183 8.68 9.49 -11.76
N PRO A 184 8.75 10.74 -12.24
CA PRO A 184 9.45 11.83 -11.56
C PRO A 184 8.80 12.21 -10.23
N CYS A 185 9.61 12.68 -9.28
CA CYS A 185 9.18 13.35 -8.06
C CYS A 185 9.71 14.80 -8.01
N PRO A 186 9.01 15.76 -7.37
CA PRO A 186 7.67 15.66 -6.78
C PRO A 186 6.54 15.84 -7.79
N ASN A 187 6.83 16.32 -8.99
CA ASN A 187 5.84 16.63 -10.01
C ASN A 187 5.92 15.63 -11.18
N MET A 188 4.77 15.09 -11.57
CA MET A 188 4.52 14.60 -12.93
C MET A 188 3.43 15.45 -13.61
N TYR A 189 2.30 15.67 -12.93
CA TYR A 189 1.12 16.33 -13.52
C TYR A 189 0.74 17.70 -12.94
N PHE A 190 1.28 18.10 -11.77
CA PHE A 190 0.78 19.21 -10.95
C PHE A 190 1.93 20.05 -10.41
N LYS A 191 1.78 21.38 -10.47
CA LYS A 191 2.79 22.34 -10.02
C LYS A 191 3.05 22.23 -8.52
N SER A 192 4.20 22.73 -8.07
CA SER A 192 4.61 22.65 -6.66
C SER A 192 3.61 23.30 -5.70
N ASP A 193 2.99 24.41 -6.10
CA ASP A 193 1.94 25.12 -5.35
C ASP A 193 0.63 24.32 -5.28
N GLU A 194 0.23 23.68 -6.39
CA GLU A 194 -0.93 22.78 -6.44
C GLU A 194 -0.73 21.56 -5.52
N LEU A 195 0.49 21.00 -5.49
CA LEU A 195 0.88 19.88 -4.63
C LEU A 195 0.97 20.29 -3.15
N GLU A 196 1.45 21.49 -2.82
CA GLU A 196 1.47 21.98 -1.43
C GLU A 196 0.05 22.24 -0.90
N PHE A 197 -0.81 22.84 -1.73
CA PHE A 197 -2.24 23.00 -1.43
C PHE A 197 -2.94 21.66 -1.21
N ALA A 198 -2.72 20.68 -2.09
CA ALA A 198 -3.29 19.34 -1.97
C ALA A 198 -2.85 18.64 -0.68
N LYS A 199 -1.55 18.64 -0.36
CA LYS A 199 -1.02 18.06 0.90
C LYS A 199 -1.64 18.73 2.12
N SER A 200 -1.71 20.06 2.12
CA SER A 200 -2.30 20.84 3.22
C SER A 200 -3.79 20.53 3.42
N PHE A 201 -4.56 20.44 2.33
CA PHE A 201 -5.97 20.06 2.36
C PHE A 201 -6.18 18.64 2.90
N ILE A 202 -5.44 17.65 2.37
CA ILE A 202 -5.53 16.25 2.80
C ILE A 202 -5.15 16.13 4.28
N GLY A 203 -4.09 16.81 4.71
CA GLY A 203 -3.69 16.93 6.11
C GLY A 203 -4.81 17.47 7.00
N ILE A 204 -5.38 18.63 6.66
CA ILE A 204 -6.47 19.25 7.43
C ILE A 204 -7.72 18.35 7.50
N VAL A 205 -8.16 17.78 6.38
CA VAL A 205 -9.32 16.86 6.34
C VAL A 205 -9.04 15.58 7.13
N SER A 206 -7.81 15.08 7.11
CA SER A 206 -7.41 13.91 7.91
C SER A 206 -7.47 14.17 9.41
N ILE A 207 -7.10 15.37 9.88
CA ILE A 207 -7.23 15.77 11.29
C ILE A 207 -8.71 15.77 11.73
N PHE A 208 -9.61 16.33 10.91
CA PHE A 208 -11.05 16.31 11.20
C PHE A 208 -11.61 14.88 11.23
N CYS A 209 -11.21 14.02 10.29
CA CYS A 209 -11.58 12.60 10.28
C CYS A 209 -11.03 11.84 11.51
N LEU A 210 -9.79 12.10 11.90
CA LEU A 210 -9.15 11.46 13.06
C LEU A 210 -9.86 11.85 14.35
N CYS A 211 -10.15 13.13 14.57
CA CYS A 211 -10.93 13.60 15.72
C CYS A 211 -12.35 13.01 15.75
N ALA A 212 -13.03 12.94 14.61
CA ALA A 212 -14.39 12.41 14.48
C ALA A 212 -14.47 10.90 14.77
N THR A 213 -13.53 10.12 14.23
CA THR A 213 -13.47 8.65 14.39
C THR A 213 -12.95 8.26 15.79
N LEU A 214 -11.98 9.00 16.35
CA LEU A 214 -11.55 8.81 17.74
C LEU A 214 -12.66 9.12 18.75
N PHE A 215 -13.42 10.22 18.57
CA PHE A 215 -14.57 10.52 19.43
C PHE A 215 -15.63 9.39 19.40
N THR A 216 -15.88 8.85 18.21
CA THR A 216 -16.79 7.71 17.99
C THR A 216 -16.30 6.46 18.74
N PHE A 217 -15.03 6.09 18.58
CA PHE A 217 -14.41 4.95 19.24
C PHE A 217 -14.34 5.10 20.77
N LEU A 218 -13.92 6.27 21.28
CA LEU A 218 -13.88 6.57 22.71
C LEU A 218 -15.29 6.51 23.35
N THR A 219 -16.33 6.93 22.62
CA THR A 219 -17.72 6.81 23.11
C THR A 219 -18.13 5.34 23.25
N PHE A 220 -17.69 4.45 22.34
CA PHE A 220 -17.89 3.01 22.50
C PHE A 220 -17.17 2.46 23.73
N LEU A 221 -15.92 2.87 24.00
CA LEU A 221 -15.19 2.42 25.20
C LEU A 221 -15.85 2.88 26.52
N ILE A 222 -16.55 4.02 26.51
CA ILE A 222 -17.31 4.50 27.69
C ILE A 222 -18.56 3.66 27.96
N ASP A 223 -19.30 3.24 26.92
CA ASP A 223 -20.51 2.42 27.04
C ASP A 223 -20.53 1.26 26.02
N VAL A 224 -19.65 0.27 26.25
CA VAL A 224 -19.48 -0.92 25.41
C VAL A 224 -20.79 -1.71 25.26
N ARG A 225 -21.67 -1.66 26.27
CA ARG A 225 -22.93 -2.43 26.32
C ARG A 225 -24.02 -1.86 25.41
N ARG A 226 -23.89 -0.61 24.95
CA ARG A 226 -24.83 0.09 24.07
C ARG A 226 -24.87 -0.46 22.66
N PHE A 227 -23.74 -0.90 22.12
CA PHE A 227 -23.57 -1.16 20.69
C PHE A 227 -23.48 -2.66 20.39
N ARG A 228 -24.64 -3.33 20.42
CA ARG A 228 -24.78 -4.73 19.99
C ARG A 228 -24.88 -4.84 18.47
N TYR A 229 -24.86 -6.06 17.94
CA TYR A 229 -25.37 -6.30 16.59
C TYR A 229 -26.85 -5.88 16.51
N PRO A 230 -27.33 -5.29 15.40
CA PRO A 230 -26.63 -5.07 14.13
C PRO A 230 -25.75 -3.80 14.04
N GLU A 231 -25.69 -2.92 15.05
CA GLU A 231 -24.90 -1.66 14.99
C GLU A 231 -23.38 -1.87 15.00
N ARG A 232 -22.92 -2.93 15.66
CA ARG A 232 -21.51 -3.17 16.01
C ARG A 232 -20.48 -3.01 14.87
N PRO A 233 -20.74 -3.35 13.60
CA PRO A 233 -19.87 -3.03 12.47
C PRO A 233 -19.43 -1.56 12.39
N ILE A 234 -20.28 -0.60 12.78
CA ILE A 234 -19.99 0.85 12.73
C ILE A 234 -18.77 1.21 13.60
N ILE A 235 -18.46 0.42 14.64
CA ILE A 235 -17.29 0.64 15.50
C ILE A 235 -16.01 0.13 14.82
N TYR A 236 -16.01 -1.09 14.28
CA TYR A 236 -14.85 -1.64 13.59
C TYR A 236 -14.50 -0.82 12.35
N TYR A 237 -15.55 -0.42 11.62
CA TYR A 237 -15.52 0.62 10.61
C TYR A 237 -14.84 1.92 11.08
N SER A 238 -15.29 2.52 12.19
CA SER A 238 -14.69 3.75 12.73
C SER A 238 -13.23 3.58 13.16
N VAL A 239 -12.83 2.41 13.65
CA VAL A 239 -11.43 2.09 13.95
C VAL A 239 -10.59 2.08 12.67
N CYS A 240 -11.09 1.46 11.59
CA CYS A 240 -10.41 1.44 10.29
C CYS A 240 -10.13 2.86 9.78
N TYR A 241 -11.16 3.72 9.74
CA TYR A 241 -10.99 5.09 9.25
C TYR A 241 -10.18 6.00 10.18
N SER A 242 -10.13 5.69 11.49
CA SER A 242 -9.17 6.36 12.39
C SER A 242 -7.73 6.09 11.98
N ILE A 243 -7.38 4.85 11.61
CA ILE A 243 -6.03 4.48 11.18
C ILE A 243 -5.73 5.02 9.78
N VAL A 244 -6.69 4.97 8.84
CA VAL A 244 -6.56 5.61 7.52
C VAL A 244 -6.27 7.10 7.65
N SER A 245 -7.02 7.82 8.48
CA SER A 245 -6.79 9.26 8.71
C SER A 245 -5.46 9.54 9.42
N LEU A 246 -5.01 8.66 10.32
CA LEU A 246 -3.68 8.76 10.92
C LEU A 246 -2.56 8.57 9.89
N MET A 247 -2.71 7.65 8.92
CA MET A 247 -1.69 7.45 7.87
C MET A 247 -1.60 8.67 6.95
N TYR A 248 -2.73 9.28 6.55
CA TYR A 248 -2.72 10.53 5.78
C TYR A 248 -2.16 11.72 6.58
N PHE A 249 -2.44 11.81 7.88
CA PHE A 249 -1.83 12.83 8.74
C PHE A 249 -0.31 12.66 8.87
N ILE A 250 0.18 11.42 8.97
CA ILE A 250 1.62 11.12 8.96
C ILE A 250 2.23 11.44 7.60
N GLY A 251 1.56 11.14 6.48
CA GLY A 251 1.99 11.55 5.14
C GLY A 251 2.13 13.07 4.98
N PHE A 252 1.18 13.84 5.51
CA PHE A 252 1.27 15.30 5.58
C PHE A 252 2.50 15.78 6.38
N LEU A 253 2.81 15.16 7.53
CA LEU A 253 3.98 15.51 8.34
C LEU A 253 5.32 15.10 7.72
N LEU A 254 5.36 14.05 6.90
CA LEU A 254 6.58 13.53 6.25
C LEU A 254 6.79 14.08 4.83
N GLY A 255 5.76 14.67 4.23
CA GLY A 255 5.81 15.30 2.92
C GLY A 255 6.28 14.33 1.82
N ASN A 256 7.29 14.73 1.06
CA ASN A 256 7.81 13.91 -0.04
C ASN A 256 8.78 12.80 0.43
N SER A 257 9.27 12.85 1.69
CA SER A 257 10.38 11.98 2.16
C SER A 257 10.04 10.48 2.22
N THR A 258 8.76 10.15 2.25
CA THR A 258 8.21 8.79 2.23
C THR A 258 7.80 8.33 0.84
N ALA A 259 7.30 9.24 0.01
CA ALA A 259 6.81 8.94 -1.33
C ALA A 259 7.90 8.95 -2.41
N CYS A 260 9.09 9.52 -2.13
CA CYS A 260 10.15 9.72 -3.12
C CYS A 260 11.53 9.22 -2.70
N ASN A 261 12.27 8.69 -3.67
CA ASN A 261 13.70 8.52 -3.62
C ASN A 261 14.37 9.85 -3.97
N LYS A 262 15.51 10.13 -3.34
CA LYS A 262 16.35 11.28 -3.69
C LYS A 262 17.22 10.98 -4.92
N ALA A 263 17.51 12.02 -5.67
CA ALA A 263 18.55 12.08 -6.68
C ALA A 263 19.91 11.55 -6.16
N ASP A 264 20.70 10.96 -7.06
CA ASP A 264 22.12 10.68 -6.84
C ASP A 264 22.93 11.38 -7.94
N GLU A 265 23.53 12.51 -7.56
CA GLU A 265 24.35 13.36 -8.43
C GLU A 265 25.55 12.61 -9.04
N LYS A 266 26.01 11.51 -8.41
CA LYS A 266 27.13 10.70 -8.91
C LYS A 266 26.72 9.74 -10.03
N LEU A 267 25.42 9.57 -10.26
CA LEU A 267 24.83 8.64 -11.23
C LEU A 267 23.92 9.35 -12.25
N GLU A 268 23.88 10.69 -12.26
CA GLU A 268 22.96 11.51 -13.07
C GLU A 268 21.46 11.15 -12.84
N LEU A 269 21.13 10.62 -11.65
CA LEU A 269 19.78 10.19 -11.28
C LEU A 269 19.01 11.34 -10.63
N GLY A 270 17.77 11.58 -11.06
CA GLY A 270 16.88 12.58 -10.48
C GLY A 270 16.00 12.05 -9.34
N ASP A 271 15.24 12.96 -8.72
CA ASP A 271 14.21 12.60 -7.75
C ASP A 271 13.11 11.77 -8.44
N THR A 272 12.86 10.56 -7.92
CA THR A 272 11.92 9.58 -8.48
C THR A 272 10.94 9.10 -7.44
N VAL A 273 9.74 8.68 -7.87
CA VAL A 273 8.76 8.06 -6.97
C VAL A 273 9.29 6.75 -6.40
N VAL A 274 8.97 6.46 -5.13
CA VAL A 274 9.28 5.16 -4.51
C VAL A 274 8.45 4.06 -5.17
N LEU A 275 9.14 3.04 -5.67
CA LEU A 275 8.55 1.87 -6.29
C LEU A 275 9.03 0.60 -5.60
N GLY A 276 8.12 -0.33 -5.38
CA GLY A 276 8.39 -1.60 -4.71
C GLY A 276 8.53 -1.49 -3.20
N SER A 277 8.57 -2.64 -2.54
CA SER A 277 8.53 -2.76 -1.07
C SER A 277 9.86 -2.47 -0.35
N GLN A 278 10.86 -1.90 -1.04
CA GLN A 278 12.22 -1.70 -0.51
C GLN A 278 12.32 -0.58 0.53
N ASN A 279 11.62 0.54 0.31
CA ASN A 279 11.57 1.63 1.29
C ASN A 279 10.64 1.24 2.45
N LYS A 280 11.23 0.91 3.61
CA LYS A 280 10.52 0.43 4.79
C LYS A 280 9.41 1.38 5.27
N ALA A 281 9.62 2.70 5.21
CA ALA A 281 8.64 3.67 5.67
C ALA A 281 7.43 3.73 4.72
N CYS A 282 7.69 3.78 3.42
CA CYS A 282 6.68 3.68 2.36
C CYS A 282 5.85 2.38 2.48
N THR A 283 6.52 1.24 2.60
CA THR A 283 5.88 -0.09 2.72
C THR A 283 5.00 -0.19 3.96
N ILE A 284 5.40 0.39 5.09
CA ILE A 284 4.58 0.44 6.31
C ILE A 284 3.34 1.31 6.10
N LEU A 285 3.49 2.52 5.55
CA LEU A 285 2.36 3.41 5.27
C LEU A 285 1.35 2.75 4.32
N PHE A 286 1.84 2.14 3.24
CA PHE A 286 1.03 1.34 2.31
C PHE A 286 0.28 0.20 3.02
N MET A 287 0.98 -0.62 3.80
CA MET A 287 0.41 -1.79 4.47
C MET A 287 -0.76 -1.40 5.37
N PHE A 288 -0.60 -0.36 6.19
CA PHE A 288 -1.68 0.14 7.05
C PHE A 288 -2.80 0.80 6.25
N LEU A 289 -2.46 1.69 5.31
CA LEU A 289 -3.45 2.47 4.56
C LEU A 289 -4.34 1.58 3.67
N TYR A 290 -3.75 0.65 2.91
CA TYR A 290 -4.49 -0.26 2.05
C TYR A 290 -5.32 -1.26 2.85
N PHE A 291 -4.73 -1.91 3.87
CA PHE A 291 -5.46 -2.88 4.71
C PHE A 291 -6.70 -2.24 5.37
N PHE A 292 -6.54 -1.08 6.02
CA PHE A 292 -7.66 -0.46 6.74
C PHE A 292 -8.66 0.23 5.81
N THR A 293 -8.28 0.69 4.61
CA THR A 293 -9.23 1.14 3.58
C THR A 293 -10.11 -0.01 3.09
N MET A 294 -9.50 -1.16 2.75
CA MET A 294 -10.25 -2.33 2.28
C MET A 294 -11.10 -2.94 3.41
N ALA A 295 -10.55 -3.07 4.62
CA ALA A 295 -11.32 -3.54 5.78
C ALA A 295 -12.50 -2.61 6.10
N GLY A 296 -12.30 -1.29 6.02
CA GLY A 296 -13.37 -0.31 6.21
C GLY A 296 -14.54 -0.50 5.22
N THR A 297 -14.22 -0.80 3.96
CA THR A 297 -15.23 -1.09 2.92
C THR A 297 -15.95 -2.42 3.18
N VAL A 298 -15.23 -3.49 3.52
CA VAL A 298 -15.86 -4.79 3.86
C VAL A 298 -16.70 -4.68 5.15
N TRP A 299 -16.33 -3.83 6.12
CA TRP A 299 -17.15 -3.56 7.29
C TRP A 299 -18.46 -2.82 6.97
N TRP A 300 -18.51 -1.98 5.94
CA TRP A 300 -19.78 -1.45 5.42
C TRP A 300 -20.62 -2.55 4.76
N VAL A 301 -20.02 -3.44 3.96
CA VAL A 301 -20.75 -4.61 3.41
C VAL A 301 -21.34 -5.45 4.56
N MET A 302 -20.56 -5.72 5.62
CA MET A 302 -21.06 -6.41 6.82
C MET A 302 -22.22 -5.66 7.50
N LEU A 303 -22.21 -4.32 7.52
CA LEU A 303 -23.34 -3.53 8.02
C LEU A 303 -24.59 -3.69 7.14
N THR A 304 -24.46 -3.72 5.81
CA THR A 304 -25.60 -4.01 4.92
C THR A 304 -26.13 -5.44 5.09
N ILE A 305 -25.26 -6.42 5.35
CA ILE A 305 -25.63 -7.81 5.66
C ILE A 305 -26.38 -7.90 6.98
N THR A 306 -25.85 -7.36 8.09
CA THR A 306 -26.53 -7.44 9.41
C THR A 306 -27.86 -6.69 9.40
N TRP A 307 -27.92 -5.56 8.68
CA TRP A 307 -29.17 -4.83 8.45
C TRP A 307 -30.18 -5.63 7.63
N PHE A 308 -29.77 -6.28 6.52
CA PHE A 308 -30.65 -7.13 5.73
C PHE A 308 -31.11 -8.39 6.50
N LEU A 309 -30.28 -8.98 7.36
CA LEU A 309 -30.70 -10.11 8.20
C LEU A 309 -31.78 -9.69 9.22
N ALA A 310 -31.65 -8.50 9.81
CA ALA A 310 -32.68 -7.92 10.68
C ALA A 310 -33.96 -7.51 9.92
N ALA A 311 -33.83 -6.91 8.73
CA ALA A 311 -34.93 -6.30 7.97
C ALA A 311 -35.63 -7.22 6.96
N GLY A 312 -34.85 -8.03 6.25
CA GLY A 312 -35.30 -9.11 5.37
C GLY A 312 -35.78 -10.33 6.16
N ARG A 313 -34.87 -10.91 6.95
CA ARG A 313 -35.09 -12.22 7.59
C ARG A 313 -35.59 -12.17 9.04
N LYS A 314 -35.81 -10.99 9.60
CA LYS A 314 -36.30 -10.78 10.98
C LYS A 314 -35.44 -11.47 12.06
N TRP A 315 -34.14 -11.63 11.81
CA TRP A 315 -33.22 -12.22 12.79
C TRP A 315 -33.12 -11.37 14.06
N SER A 316 -33.06 -12.02 15.22
CA SER A 316 -32.79 -11.32 16.48
C SER A 316 -31.31 -10.91 16.59
N CYS A 317 -31.02 -9.96 17.48
CA CYS A 317 -29.64 -9.49 17.71
C CYS A 317 -28.71 -10.64 18.14
N GLU A 318 -29.24 -11.59 18.91
CA GLU A 318 -28.53 -12.77 19.41
C GLU A 318 -28.20 -13.75 18.27
N ALA A 319 -29.12 -13.98 17.34
CA ALA A 319 -28.88 -14.83 16.16
C ALA A 319 -27.83 -14.23 15.21
N ILE A 320 -27.77 -12.90 15.10
CA ILE A 320 -26.71 -12.20 14.37
C ILE A 320 -25.38 -12.29 15.15
N GLU A 321 -25.39 -12.12 16.48
CA GLU A 321 -24.18 -12.17 17.32
C GLU A 321 -23.55 -13.57 17.37
N GLN A 322 -24.34 -14.66 17.29
CA GLN A 322 -23.82 -16.03 17.13
C GLN A 322 -22.96 -16.21 15.88
N ASN A 323 -23.21 -15.43 14.82
CA ASN A 323 -22.48 -15.49 13.55
C ASN A 323 -21.29 -14.50 13.47
N ALA A 324 -21.03 -13.73 14.55
CA ALA A 324 -20.01 -12.67 14.57
C ALA A 324 -18.60 -13.14 14.20
N VAL A 325 -18.24 -14.38 14.52
CA VAL A 325 -16.91 -14.95 14.20
C VAL A 325 -16.68 -14.98 12.69
N TRP A 326 -17.69 -15.34 11.89
CA TRP A 326 -17.59 -15.37 10.42
C TRP A 326 -17.49 -13.95 9.84
N PHE A 327 -18.26 -12.99 10.36
CA PHE A 327 -18.15 -11.59 9.93
C PHE A 327 -16.74 -11.04 10.17
N HIS A 328 -16.14 -11.35 11.33
CA HIS A 328 -14.76 -10.97 11.65
C HIS A 328 -13.72 -11.69 10.77
N ALA A 329 -13.86 -12.99 10.55
CA ALA A 329 -12.93 -13.76 9.71
C ALA A 329 -12.89 -13.23 8.27
N VAL A 330 -14.04 -12.92 7.68
CA VAL A 330 -14.12 -12.36 6.32
C VAL A 330 -13.63 -10.91 6.27
N ALA A 331 -14.07 -10.05 7.20
CA ALA A 331 -13.76 -8.62 7.17
C ALA A 331 -12.30 -8.27 7.46
N TRP A 332 -11.56 -9.12 8.16
CA TRP A 332 -10.11 -8.98 8.33
C TRP A 332 -9.30 -9.86 7.37
N GLY A 333 -9.81 -11.04 7.00
CA GLY A 333 -9.12 -12.01 6.14
C GLY A 333 -8.98 -11.55 4.69
N ILE A 334 -10.03 -10.99 4.07
CA ILE A 334 -9.97 -10.52 2.67
C ILE A 334 -8.94 -9.37 2.51
N PRO A 335 -8.98 -8.29 3.32
CA PRO A 335 -7.94 -7.25 3.27
C PRO A 335 -6.55 -7.79 3.57
N GLY A 336 -6.40 -8.68 4.56
CA GLY A 336 -5.11 -9.27 4.92
C GLY A 336 -4.48 -10.04 3.77
N PHE A 337 -5.27 -10.88 3.09
CA PHE A 337 -4.84 -11.62 1.90
C PHE A 337 -4.40 -10.67 0.76
N LEU A 338 -5.22 -9.66 0.45
CA LEU A 338 -4.90 -8.69 -0.61
C LEU A 338 -3.63 -7.88 -0.31
N THR A 339 -3.44 -7.41 0.94
CA THR A 339 -2.20 -6.71 1.34
C THR A 339 -0.98 -7.62 1.21
N ILE A 340 -1.05 -8.88 1.66
CA ILE A 340 0.05 -9.85 1.56
C ILE A 340 0.38 -10.14 0.08
N MET A 341 -0.63 -10.31 -0.77
CA MET A 341 -0.46 -10.55 -2.20
C MET A 341 0.23 -9.36 -2.90
N LEU A 342 -0.16 -8.12 -2.58
CA LEU A 342 0.49 -6.91 -3.13
C LEU A 342 1.94 -6.75 -2.65
N LEU A 343 2.23 -7.07 -1.38
CA LEU A 343 3.60 -7.07 -0.86
C LEU A 343 4.47 -8.15 -1.55
N ALA A 344 3.92 -9.36 -1.76
CA ALA A 344 4.60 -10.45 -2.45
C ALA A 344 4.84 -10.18 -3.94
N MET A 345 3.98 -9.38 -4.58
CA MET A 345 4.15 -8.87 -5.95
C MET A 345 4.96 -7.56 -6.02
N SER A 346 5.41 -7.03 -4.87
CA SER A 346 6.07 -5.72 -4.73
C SER A 346 5.33 -4.56 -5.44
N LYS A 347 3.99 -4.59 -5.46
CA LYS A 347 3.14 -3.54 -6.05
C LYS A 347 2.82 -2.45 -5.02
N VAL A 348 3.86 -1.68 -4.69
CA VAL A 348 3.82 -0.54 -3.76
C VAL A 348 4.37 0.70 -4.48
N GLU A 349 3.64 1.81 -4.40
CA GLU A 349 3.90 3.04 -5.17
C GLU A 349 3.77 4.28 -4.27
N GLY A 350 4.70 5.24 -4.39
CA GLY A 350 4.63 6.51 -3.67
C GLY A 350 3.55 7.45 -4.20
N ASP A 351 2.75 8.02 -3.29
CA ASP A 351 1.76 9.06 -3.58
C ASP A 351 2.39 10.44 -3.37
N ASN A 352 2.85 11.05 -4.47
CA ASN A 352 3.45 12.39 -4.47
C ASN A 352 2.42 13.51 -4.21
N ILE A 353 1.11 13.24 -4.27
CA ILE A 353 0.04 14.20 -3.99
C ILE A 353 -0.25 14.21 -2.48
N SER A 354 -0.28 13.06 -1.81
CA SER A 354 -0.66 12.96 -0.39
C SER A 354 0.48 12.61 0.58
N GLY A 355 1.69 12.32 0.11
CA GLY A 355 2.87 12.01 0.93
C GLY A 355 2.90 10.61 1.54
N VAL A 356 1.96 9.73 1.18
CA VAL A 356 1.89 8.33 1.64
C VAL A 356 2.39 7.38 0.55
N CYS A 357 2.15 6.08 0.71
CA CYS A 357 2.26 5.11 -0.39
C CYS A 357 0.96 4.32 -0.54
N PHE A 358 0.64 3.95 -1.78
CA PHE A 358 -0.56 3.20 -2.15
C PHE A 358 -0.23 2.18 -3.26
N VAL A 359 -1.24 1.77 -4.03
CA VAL A 359 -1.14 0.81 -5.14
C VAL A 359 -1.98 1.31 -6.31
N GLY A 360 -1.51 1.09 -7.55
CA GLY A 360 -2.29 1.38 -8.75
C GLY A 360 -2.49 2.88 -9.00
N LEU A 361 -1.48 3.67 -8.63
CA LEU A 361 -1.34 5.08 -9.01
C LEU A 361 -0.84 5.15 -10.45
N TYR A 362 0.21 4.39 -10.78
CA TYR A 362 0.80 4.31 -12.13
C TYR A 362 0.62 2.93 -12.77
N ASP A 363 0.43 1.86 -11.99
CA ASP A 363 0.12 0.52 -12.53
C ASP A 363 -1.40 0.34 -12.75
N LEU A 364 -1.84 0.40 -14.01
CA LEU A 364 -3.25 0.27 -14.39
C LEU A 364 -3.86 -1.11 -14.08
N ASP A 365 -3.06 -2.19 -14.09
CA ASP A 365 -3.55 -3.54 -13.80
C ASP A 365 -3.68 -3.75 -12.29
N ALA A 366 -2.70 -3.27 -11.51
CA ALA A 366 -2.78 -3.25 -10.06
C ALA A 366 -4.01 -2.42 -9.60
N SER A 367 -4.24 -1.26 -10.22
CA SER A 367 -5.42 -0.42 -9.97
C SER A 367 -6.72 -1.16 -10.30
N ARG A 368 -6.80 -1.83 -11.46
CA ARG A 368 -7.99 -2.58 -11.89
C ARG A 368 -8.34 -3.72 -10.95
N TYR A 369 -7.36 -4.58 -10.63
CA TYR A 369 -7.62 -5.85 -9.94
C TYR A 369 -7.60 -5.74 -8.41
N PHE A 370 -6.85 -4.82 -7.83
CA PHE A 370 -6.70 -4.71 -6.37
C PHE A 370 -7.38 -3.48 -5.75
N VAL A 371 -7.81 -2.50 -6.55
CA VAL A 371 -8.58 -1.35 -6.07
C VAL A 371 -9.98 -1.36 -6.67
N LEU A 372 -10.12 -1.23 -7.99
CA LEU A 372 -11.43 -1.05 -8.62
C LEU A 372 -12.33 -2.29 -8.48
N LEU A 373 -11.82 -3.50 -8.78
CA LEU A 373 -12.61 -4.73 -8.71
C LEU A 373 -13.15 -5.04 -7.30
N PRO A 374 -12.36 -5.00 -6.21
CA PRO A 374 -12.87 -5.16 -4.84
C PRO A 374 -13.93 -4.11 -4.46
N LEU A 375 -13.72 -2.84 -4.84
CA LEU A 375 -14.69 -1.77 -4.57
C LEU A 375 -16.00 -1.99 -5.34
N CYS A 376 -15.94 -2.30 -6.64
CA CYS A 376 -17.10 -2.65 -7.47
C CYS A 376 -17.92 -3.81 -6.87
N LEU A 377 -17.24 -4.90 -6.46
CA LEU A 377 -17.91 -6.05 -5.85
C LEU A 377 -18.58 -5.69 -4.53
N CYS A 378 -17.91 -4.90 -3.68
CA CYS A 378 -18.48 -4.41 -2.42
C CYS A 378 -19.71 -3.52 -2.67
N VAL A 379 -19.62 -2.55 -3.58
CA VAL A 379 -20.73 -1.66 -3.97
C VAL A 379 -21.93 -2.48 -4.48
N PHE A 380 -21.69 -3.43 -5.38
CA PHE A 380 -22.74 -4.27 -5.97
C PHE A 380 -23.46 -5.11 -4.92
N VAL A 381 -22.73 -5.79 -4.03
CA VAL A 381 -23.32 -6.60 -2.94
C VAL A 381 -24.07 -5.70 -1.95
N GLY A 382 -23.46 -4.61 -1.51
CA GLY A 382 -24.07 -3.69 -0.55
C GLY A 382 -25.34 -3.01 -1.09
N LEU A 383 -25.33 -2.54 -2.34
CA LEU A 383 -26.50 -1.98 -3.01
C LEU A 383 -27.62 -3.02 -3.16
N SER A 384 -27.30 -4.25 -3.56
CA SER A 384 -28.28 -5.34 -3.70
C SER A 384 -28.95 -5.66 -2.37
N LEU A 385 -28.19 -5.71 -1.27
CA LEU A 385 -28.71 -5.93 0.08
C LEU A 385 -29.53 -4.75 0.61
N LEU A 386 -29.11 -3.51 0.31
CA LEU A 386 -29.86 -2.30 0.66
C LEU A 386 -31.22 -2.28 -0.04
N LEU A 387 -31.27 -2.54 -1.35
CA LEU A 387 -32.52 -2.63 -2.12
C LEU A 387 -33.43 -3.75 -1.59
N ALA A 388 -32.89 -4.96 -1.38
CA ALA A 388 -33.65 -6.09 -0.87
C ALA A 388 -34.24 -5.83 0.54
N GLY A 389 -33.50 -5.14 1.41
CA GLY A 389 -33.99 -4.76 2.73
C GLY A 389 -35.03 -3.64 2.71
N ILE A 390 -34.92 -2.66 1.80
CA ILE A 390 -35.97 -1.64 1.58
C ILE A 390 -37.27 -2.31 1.11
N ILE A 391 -37.18 -3.24 0.15
CA ILE A 391 -38.33 -4.01 -0.36
C ILE A 391 -39.00 -4.80 0.77
N SER A 392 -38.22 -5.51 1.59
CA SER A 392 -38.75 -6.23 2.76
C SER A 392 -39.42 -5.30 3.77
N LEU A 393 -38.80 -4.16 4.10
CA LEU A 393 -39.39 -3.18 5.04
C LEU A 393 -40.74 -2.64 4.54
N ASN A 394 -40.88 -2.42 3.23
CA ASN A 394 -42.14 -1.99 2.63
C ASN A 394 -43.21 -3.10 2.69
N HIS A 395 -42.85 -4.35 2.36
CA HIS A 395 -43.77 -5.49 2.47
C HIS A 395 -44.22 -5.74 3.92
N VAL A 396 -43.28 -5.73 4.88
CA VAL A 396 -43.58 -5.86 6.32
C VAL A 396 -44.39 -4.68 6.86
N ARG A 397 -44.24 -3.48 6.29
CA ARG A 397 -45.05 -2.30 6.61
C ARG A 397 -46.50 -2.42 6.11
N GLN A 398 -46.74 -3.07 4.97
CA GLN A 398 -48.09 -3.33 4.46
C GLN A 398 -48.84 -4.38 5.30
N VAL A 399 -48.17 -5.44 5.72
CA VAL A 399 -48.82 -6.59 6.40
C VAL A 399 -49.02 -6.39 7.91
N ILE A 400 -48.15 -5.65 8.61
CA ILE A 400 -48.16 -5.59 10.10
C ILE A 400 -48.64 -4.24 10.64
N GLN A 401 -49.97 -4.13 10.81
CA GLN A 401 -50.63 -3.05 11.56
C GLN A 401 -50.96 -3.41 13.03
N HIS A 402 -51.05 -4.70 13.38
CA HIS A 402 -51.77 -5.15 14.59
C HIS A 402 -51.00 -5.20 15.94
N ASP A 403 -49.70 -4.88 15.97
CA ASP A 403 -48.93 -4.66 17.21
C ASP A 403 -48.10 -3.38 17.06
N GLY A 404 -48.57 -2.28 17.65
CA GLY A 404 -48.05 -0.94 17.32
C GLY A 404 -46.73 -0.59 18.02
N ARG A 405 -46.69 -0.64 19.36
CA ARG A 405 -45.84 0.27 20.15
C ARG A 405 -44.37 -0.16 20.29
N ASN A 406 -44.09 -1.45 20.23
CA ASN A 406 -42.71 -1.96 20.22
C ASN A 406 -42.17 -2.10 18.78
N GLN A 407 -43.02 -2.52 17.84
CA GLN A 407 -42.67 -2.58 16.42
C GLN A 407 -42.26 -1.21 15.87
N GLU A 408 -42.93 -0.12 16.27
CA GLU A 408 -42.59 1.23 15.79
C GLU A 408 -41.17 1.67 16.19
N LYS A 409 -40.72 1.33 17.41
CA LYS A 409 -39.34 1.61 17.87
C LYS A 409 -38.31 0.86 17.04
N LEU A 410 -38.57 -0.44 16.80
CA LEU A 410 -37.71 -1.30 15.99
C LEU A 410 -37.65 -0.83 14.53
N LYS A 411 -38.81 -0.52 13.92
CA LYS A 411 -38.92 0.07 12.58
C LYS A 411 -38.11 1.38 12.47
N LYS A 412 -38.27 2.33 13.41
CA LYS A 412 -37.51 3.60 13.45
C LYS A 412 -36.00 3.38 13.58
N PHE A 413 -35.57 2.41 14.40
CA PHE A 413 -34.17 2.03 14.56
C PHE A 413 -33.56 1.45 13.27
N MET A 414 -34.27 0.53 12.60
CA MET A 414 -33.82 -0.09 11.36
C MET A 414 -33.77 0.89 10.20
N ILE A 415 -34.72 1.82 10.10
CA ILE A 415 -34.68 2.94 9.14
C ILE A 415 -33.42 3.78 9.36
N ARG A 416 -33.02 4.06 10.61
CA ARG A 416 -31.80 4.82 10.93
C ARG A 416 -30.53 4.14 10.39
N ILE A 417 -30.41 2.83 10.54
CA ILE A 417 -29.26 2.06 10.00
C ILE A 417 -29.26 2.07 8.47
N GLY A 418 -30.43 1.93 7.84
CA GLY A 418 -30.56 1.98 6.37
C GLY A 418 -30.15 3.35 5.80
N VAL A 419 -30.61 4.44 6.41
CA VAL A 419 -30.22 5.81 6.05
C VAL A 419 -28.73 6.04 6.25
N PHE A 420 -28.14 5.59 7.38
CA PHE A 420 -26.69 5.68 7.61
C PHE A 420 -25.89 4.91 6.55
N SER A 421 -26.33 3.71 6.19
CA SER A 421 -25.68 2.87 5.18
C SER A 421 -25.80 3.44 3.76
N GLY A 422 -26.89 4.17 3.46
CA GLY A 422 -27.08 4.91 2.22
C GLY A 422 -26.28 6.22 2.16
N LEU A 423 -26.08 6.91 3.29
CA LEU A 423 -25.19 8.08 3.36
C LEU A 423 -23.73 7.72 3.07
N TYR A 424 -23.28 6.52 3.48
CA TYR A 424 -21.97 5.98 3.13
C TYR A 424 -21.83 5.65 1.62
N LEU A 425 -22.91 5.17 0.99
CA LEU A 425 -22.91 4.79 -0.43
C LEU A 425 -22.59 5.99 -1.34
N VAL A 426 -23.01 7.21 -0.98
CA VAL A 426 -22.80 8.40 -1.82
C VAL A 426 -21.31 8.72 -2.03
N PRO A 427 -20.47 8.92 -0.99
CA PRO A 427 -19.03 9.06 -1.18
C PRO A 427 -18.36 7.86 -1.85
N LEU A 428 -18.81 6.63 -1.57
CA LEU A 428 -18.22 5.43 -2.19
C LEU A 428 -18.48 5.37 -3.70
N VAL A 429 -19.67 5.75 -4.16
CA VAL A 429 -19.98 5.84 -5.60
C VAL A 429 -19.22 6.99 -6.26
N THR A 430 -19.08 8.15 -5.60
CA THR A 430 -18.23 9.25 -6.10
C THR A 430 -16.76 8.83 -6.22
N LEU A 431 -16.23 8.15 -5.21
CA LEU A 431 -14.87 7.60 -5.19
C LEU A 431 -14.66 6.56 -6.31
N LEU A 432 -15.65 5.70 -6.56
CA LEU A 432 -15.63 4.76 -7.68
C LEU A 432 -15.60 5.49 -9.03
N GLY A 433 -16.38 6.57 -9.17
CA GLY A 433 -16.36 7.45 -10.33
C GLY A 433 -14.99 8.09 -10.58
N CYS A 434 -14.31 8.56 -9.53
CA CYS A 434 -12.92 9.04 -9.63
C CYS A 434 -11.97 7.96 -10.16
N TYR A 435 -12.00 6.74 -9.60
CA TYR A 435 -11.14 5.65 -10.07
C TYR A 435 -11.41 5.22 -11.51
N VAL A 436 -12.68 5.16 -11.94
CA VAL A 436 -13.04 4.86 -13.34
C VAL A 436 -12.56 5.97 -14.28
N TYR A 437 -12.74 7.24 -13.91
CA TYR A 437 -12.29 8.37 -14.71
C TYR A 437 -10.76 8.43 -14.82
N GLU A 438 -10.02 8.17 -13.73
CA GLU A 438 -8.57 8.00 -13.80
C GLU A 438 -8.18 6.86 -14.73
N GLN A 439 -8.78 5.68 -14.60
CA GLN A 439 -8.44 4.53 -15.43
C GLN A 439 -8.72 4.73 -16.93
N VAL A 440 -9.78 5.47 -17.29
CA VAL A 440 -10.09 5.79 -18.70
C VAL A 440 -9.11 6.81 -19.28
N ASN A 441 -8.68 7.82 -18.50
CA ASN A 441 -7.90 8.94 -19.01
C ASN A 441 -6.38 8.84 -18.77
N ARG A 442 -5.91 7.93 -17.90
CA ARG A 442 -4.47 7.79 -17.52
C ARG A 442 -3.56 7.70 -18.74
N ILE A 443 -3.88 6.86 -19.73
CA ILE A 443 -3.07 6.70 -20.95
C ILE A 443 -2.95 8.02 -21.72
N THR A 444 -4.04 8.79 -21.83
CA THR A 444 -4.05 10.11 -22.49
C THR A 444 -3.23 11.13 -21.71
N TRP A 445 -3.28 11.11 -20.38
CA TRP A 445 -2.46 11.97 -19.52
C TRP A 445 -0.98 11.63 -19.60
N GLU A 446 -0.64 10.34 -19.68
CA GLU A 446 0.74 9.85 -19.83
C GLU A 446 1.32 10.24 -21.20
N ILE A 447 0.56 10.06 -22.29
CA ILE A 447 0.98 10.50 -23.63
C ILE A 447 1.11 12.03 -23.69
N THR A 448 0.19 12.77 -23.06
CA THR A 448 0.26 14.25 -22.97
C THR A 448 1.49 14.69 -22.18
N TRP A 449 1.79 14.03 -21.05
CA TRP A 449 2.97 14.32 -20.26
C TRP A 449 4.27 14.07 -21.03
N VAL A 450 4.37 12.95 -21.77
CA VAL A 450 5.52 12.66 -22.65
C VAL A 450 5.63 13.72 -23.75
N SER A 451 4.51 14.13 -24.36
CA SER A 451 4.48 15.19 -25.38
C SER A 451 4.97 16.55 -24.84
N ASP A 452 4.51 16.94 -23.65
CA ASP A 452 4.91 18.20 -23.00
C ASP A 452 6.41 18.21 -22.62
N HIS A 453 6.97 17.07 -22.16
CA HIS A 453 8.32 17.01 -21.58
C HIS A 453 9.39 16.33 -22.46
N CYS A 454 9.04 15.82 -23.65
CA CYS A 454 9.96 15.06 -24.50
C CYS A 454 11.27 15.80 -24.77
N ARG A 455 11.19 17.09 -25.08
CA ARG A 455 12.34 17.96 -25.34
C ARG A 455 13.23 18.17 -24.11
N GLN A 456 12.64 18.26 -22.92
CA GLN A 456 13.37 18.46 -21.66
C GLN A 456 14.14 17.20 -21.24
N TYR A 457 13.56 16.02 -21.47
CA TYR A 457 14.23 14.74 -21.21
C TYR A 457 15.07 14.21 -22.39
N HIS A 458 15.17 14.99 -23.47
CA HIS A 458 15.85 14.62 -24.74
C HIS A 458 15.34 13.31 -25.38
N ILE A 459 14.09 12.94 -25.12
CA ILE A 459 13.45 11.73 -25.68
C ILE A 459 12.58 12.07 -26.90
N PRO A 460 12.24 11.07 -27.75
CA PRO A 460 11.37 11.25 -28.90
C PRO A 460 9.99 11.83 -28.54
N CYS A 461 9.60 12.89 -29.24
CA CYS A 461 8.26 13.45 -29.15
C CYS A 461 7.29 12.65 -30.05
N PRO A 462 6.11 12.21 -29.56
CA PRO A 462 5.13 11.49 -30.36
C PRO A 462 4.55 12.36 -31.50
N TYR A 463 4.45 11.81 -32.72
CA TYR A 463 4.18 12.63 -33.91
C TYR A 463 2.70 12.98 -34.14
N GLN A 464 1.76 12.15 -33.67
CA GLN A 464 0.30 12.33 -33.85
C GLN A 464 -0.43 12.76 -32.56
N ALA A 465 0.29 13.37 -31.63
CA ALA A 465 -0.20 13.71 -30.30
C ALA A 465 -1.09 14.97 -30.29
N ASN A 466 -2.38 14.82 -30.65
CA ASN A 466 -3.42 15.84 -30.45
C ASN A 466 -3.78 15.96 -28.96
N THR A 467 -2.90 16.59 -28.17
CA THR A 467 -2.91 16.54 -26.70
C THR A 467 -3.54 17.78 -26.04
N GLU A 468 -4.84 17.69 -25.74
CA GLU A 468 -5.60 18.74 -25.03
C GLU A 468 -5.78 18.42 -23.52
N THR A 469 -6.09 17.16 -23.18
CA THR A 469 -6.60 16.79 -21.84
C THR A 469 -5.49 16.49 -20.83
N ARG A 470 -5.40 17.30 -19.77
CA ARG A 470 -4.57 17.06 -18.58
C ARG A 470 -5.44 16.65 -17.38
N PRO A 471 -4.89 16.01 -16.33
CA PRO A 471 -5.66 15.67 -15.13
C PRO A 471 -6.04 16.91 -14.33
N GLU A 472 -7.29 16.99 -13.90
CA GLU A 472 -7.81 18.08 -13.06
C GLU A 472 -7.50 17.84 -11.57
N LEU A 473 -6.82 18.79 -10.91
CA LEU A 473 -6.47 18.70 -9.49
C LEU A 473 -7.72 18.46 -8.61
N ALA A 474 -8.83 19.10 -8.97
CA ALA A 474 -10.11 18.98 -8.29
C ALA A 474 -10.59 17.52 -8.16
N LEU A 475 -10.29 16.64 -9.13
CA LEU A 475 -10.68 15.23 -9.08
C LEU A 475 -9.92 14.47 -7.98
N PHE A 476 -8.62 14.74 -7.84
CA PHE A 476 -7.79 14.14 -6.79
C PHE A 476 -8.23 14.65 -5.41
N MET A 477 -8.52 15.94 -5.30
CA MET A 477 -9.07 16.55 -4.08
C MET A 477 -10.41 15.92 -3.69
N ILE A 478 -11.30 15.64 -4.65
CA ILE A 478 -12.55 14.89 -4.43
C ILE A 478 -12.25 13.45 -4.01
N LYS A 479 -11.30 12.74 -4.65
CA LYS A 479 -10.91 11.36 -4.28
C LYS A 479 -10.50 11.25 -2.80
N TYR A 480 -9.56 12.08 -2.34
CA TYR A 480 -9.12 12.04 -0.94
C TYR A 480 -10.20 12.56 0.03
N LEU A 481 -10.97 13.58 -0.35
CA LEU A 481 -12.11 14.06 0.43
C LEU A 481 -13.17 12.97 0.63
N MET A 482 -13.57 12.26 -0.44
CA MET A 482 -14.55 11.17 -0.36
C MET A 482 -14.01 9.99 0.47
N THR A 483 -12.70 9.73 0.40
CA THR A 483 -12.04 8.71 1.26
C THR A 483 -12.10 9.07 2.74
N LEU A 484 -12.00 10.36 3.11
CA LEU A 484 -11.94 10.80 4.52
C LEU A 484 -13.30 11.23 5.12
N ILE A 485 -14.17 11.91 4.35
CA ILE A 485 -15.50 12.36 4.80
C ILE A 485 -16.39 11.17 5.25
N VAL A 486 -16.15 10.02 4.64
CA VAL A 486 -16.67 8.72 5.01
C VAL A 486 -16.47 8.45 6.51
N GLY A 487 -15.25 8.56 7.04
CA GLY A 487 -14.96 8.36 8.47
C GLY A 487 -15.72 9.34 9.38
N ILE A 488 -15.91 10.59 8.95
CA ILE A 488 -16.65 11.62 9.70
C ILE A 488 -18.14 11.23 9.89
N SER A 489 -18.73 10.48 8.96
CA SER A 489 -20.14 10.06 9.03
C SER A 489 -20.51 9.35 10.35
N ALA A 490 -19.56 8.62 10.96
CA ALA A 490 -19.79 7.85 12.19
C ALA A 490 -20.21 8.73 13.39
N VAL A 491 -19.83 10.01 13.40
CA VAL A 491 -20.24 10.98 14.44
C VAL A 491 -21.76 11.20 14.42
N PHE A 492 -22.41 11.16 13.25
CA PHE A 492 -23.88 11.26 13.17
C PHE A 492 -24.59 10.00 13.72
N TRP A 493 -23.91 8.84 13.75
CA TRP A 493 -24.43 7.65 14.42
C TRP A 493 -24.41 7.80 15.94
N VAL A 494 -23.28 8.25 16.48
CA VAL A 494 -23.03 8.33 17.92
C VAL A 494 -23.60 9.59 18.56
N GLY A 495 -23.73 10.69 17.82
CA GLY A 495 -24.31 11.97 18.25
C GLY A 495 -25.75 11.79 18.76
N SER A 496 -25.95 11.97 20.07
CA SER A 496 -27.24 11.84 20.72
C SER A 496 -27.24 12.45 22.12
N LYS A 497 -28.42 12.80 22.66
CA LYS A 497 -28.56 13.29 24.04
C LYS A 497 -27.93 12.33 25.06
N LYS A 498 -28.10 11.00 24.88
CA LYS A 498 -27.45 9.99 25.75
C LYS A 498 -25.92 10.14 25.71
N THR A 499 -25.31 10.27 24.55
CA THR A 499 -23.85 10.46 24.43
C THR A 499 -23.37 11.67 25.22
N CYS A 500 -24.06 12.82 25.13
CA CYS A 500 -23.75 14.00 25.95
C CYS A 500 -23.85 13.70 27.45
N THR A 501 -24.86 12.93 27.88
CA THR A 501 -25.02 12.50 29.28
C THR A 501 -23.90 11.57 29.74
N GLU A 502 -23.50 10.56 28.95
CA GLU A 502 -22.42 9.63 29.32
C GLU A 502 -21.07 10.36 29.43
N TRP A 503 -20.72 11.21 28.46
CA TRP A 503 -19.49 12.01 28.51
C TRP A 503 -19.51 13.00 29.69
N ALA A 504 -20.63 13.68 29.94
CA ALA A 504 -20.77 14.53 31.12
C ALA A 504 -20.66 13.73 32.43
N GLY A 505 -21.17 12.50 32.45
CA GLY A 505 -21.02 11.54 33.55
C GLY A 505 -19.57 11.11 33.76
N PHE A 506 -18.85 10.80 32.69
CA PHE A 506 -17.43 10.44 32.70
C PHE A 506 -16.57 11.58 33.25
N PHE A 507 -16.70 12.79 32.72
CA PHE A 507 -15.96 13.96 33.21
C PHE A 507 -16.34 14.33 34.66
N LYS A 508 -17.62 14.23 35.04
CA LYS A 508 -18.05 14.44 36.44
C LYS A 508 -17.54 13.35 37.38
N ARG A 509 -17.44 12.09 36.94
CA ARG A 509 -16.90 10.99 37.75
C ARG A 509 -15.40 11.13 37.94
N ASN A 510 -14.65 11.48 36.91
CA ASN A 510 -13.21 11.75 37.05
C ASN A 510 -12.93 13.00 37.91
N ARG A 511 -13.77 14.05 37.83
CA ARG A 511 -13.73 15.20 38.76
C ARG A 511 -14.21 14.90 40.19
N LYS A 512 -14.74 13.70 40.46
CA LYS A 512 -15.16 13.24 41.81
C LYS A 512 -14.34 12.06 42.33
N LYS A 513 -13.29 11.64 41.62
CA LYS A 513 -12.33 10.63 42.11
C LYS A 513 -11.25 11.33 42.93
N ASP A 514 -11.53 11.56 44.21
CA ASP A 514 -10.46 11.79 45.18
C ASP A 514 -9.59 10.53 45.22
N PRO A 515 -8.26 10.61 45.01
CA PRO A 515 -7.40 9.41 44.92
C PRO A 515 -7.42 8.57 46.20
N ILE A 516 -7.66 9.22 47.35
CA ILE A 516 -7.83 8.58 48.67
C ILE A 516 -9.07 7.67 48.70
N SER A 517 -10.13 8.02 47.97
CA SER A 517 -11.40 7.27 47.96
C SER A 517 -11.29 5.94 47.20
N GLU A 518 -10.54 5.90 46.09
CA GLU A 518 -10.34 4.67 45.32
C GLU A 518 -9.47 3.68 46.11
N SER A 519 -8.35 4.14 46.69
CA SER A 519 -7.48 3.31 47.53
C SER A 519 -8.22 2.75 48.76
N ARG A 520 -9.08 3.57 49.39
CA ARG A 520 -9.92 3.11 50.52
C ARG A 520 -10.96 2.07 50.06
N ARG A 521 -11.55 2.22 48.86
CA ARG A 521 -12.50 1.23 48.33
C ARG A 521 -11.81 -0.09 47.95
N VAL A 522 -10.60 -0.04 47.37
CA VAL A 522 -9.81 -1.25 47.06
C VAL A 522 -9.37 -1.98 48.34
N LEU A 523 -9.01 -1.27 49.42
CA LEU A 523 -8.81 -1.89 50.73
C LEU A 523 -10.11 -2.51 51.29
N GLN A 524 -11.25 -1.84 51.14
CA GLN A 524 -12.55 -2.34 51.60
C GLN A 524 -12.93 -3.65 50.87
N GLU A 525 -12.84 -3.65 49.53
CA GLU A 525 -13.17 -4.79 48.66
C GLU A 525 -12.24 -6.00 48.90
N SER A 526 -10.95 -5.76 49.14
CA SER A 526 -9.99 -6.84 49.47
C SER A 526 -10.18 -7.38 50.90
N CYS A 527 -10.44 -6.54 51.89
CA CYS A 527 -10.80 -6.99 53.24
C CYS A 527 -12.09 -7.82 53.27
N GLU A 528 -13.14 -7.40 52.55
CA GLU A 528 -14.34 -8.22 52.38
C GLU A 528 -14.01 -9.58 51.74
N PHE A 529 -13.19 -9.61 50.69
CA PHE A 529 -12.81 -10.85 50.01
C PHE A 529 -12.14 -11.85 50.96
N PHE A 530 -11.14 -11.42 51.75
CA PHE A 530 -10.45 -12.29 52.69
C PHE A 530 -11.33 -12.78 53.85
N LEU A 531 -12.23 -11.94 54.39
CA LEU A 531 -13.20 -12.34 55.42
C LEU A 531 -14.23 -13.35 54.90
N LYS A 532 -14.72 -13.14 53.67
CA LYS A 532 -15.72 -13.98 52.99
C LYS A 532 -15.14 -15.31 52.50
N HIS A 533 -13.83 -15.40 52.30
CA HIS A 533 -13.12 -16.65 52.05
C HIS A 533 -12.91 -17.47 53.34
N ASN A 534 -12.43 -16.84 54.42
CA ASN A 534 -12.17 -17.52 55.70
C ASN A 534 -13.44 -18.12 56.35
N SER A 535 -14.56 -17.41 56.30
CA SER A 535 -15.85 -17.91 56.81
C SER A 535 -16.35 -19.15 56.06
N LYS A 536 -16.25 -19.15 54.72
CA LYS A 536 -16.64 -20.31 53.89
C LYS A 536 -15.80 -21.56 54.14
N VAL A 537 -14.50 -21.41 54.45
CA VAL A 537 -13.62 -22.55 54.79
C VAL A 537 -14.02 -23.18 56.12
N LYS A 538 -14.38 -22.39 57.14
CA LYS A 538 -14.83 -22.93 58.44
C LYS A 538 -16.18 -23.67 58.36
N HIS A 539 -17.14 -23.17 57.57
CA HIS A 539 -18.47 -23.82 57.46
C HIS A 539 -18.48 -25.15 56.70
N LYS A 540 -17.50 -25.43 55.82
CA LYS A 540 -17.48 -26.67 55.01
C LYS A 540 -17.03 -27.94 55.75
N LYS A 541 -16.66 -27.87 57.04
CA LYS A 541 -16.10 -28.99 57.82
C LYS A 541 -17.04 -29.63 58.86
N LYS A 542 -18.34 -29.33 58.87
CA LYS A 542 -19.35 -30.02 59.69
C LYS A 542 -20.63 -30.31 58.89
N HIS A 543 -21.33 -31.37 59.30
CA HIS A 543 -22.64 -31.88 58.84
C HIS A 543 -22.68 -32.63 57.49
N TYR A 544 -22.71 -33.97 57.58
CA TYR A 544 -23.40 -34.84 56.62
C TYR A 544 -23.93 -36.13 57.31
N LYS A 545 -25.08 -36.64 56.81
CA LYS A 545 -25.87 -37.84 57.22
C LYS A 545 -26.71 -37.77 58.52
N PRO A 546 -27.81 -38.58 58.66
CA PRO A 546 -28.61 -39.28 57.63
C PRO A 546 -30.17 -39.30 57.79
N SER A 547 -30.91 -39.57 56.70
CA SER A 547 -32.34 -40.03 56.64
C SER A 547 -33.43 -39.03 57.12
N SER A 548 -34.76 -39.21 56.94
CA SER A 548 -35.58 -40.33 56.41
C SER A 548 -36.91 -39.86 55.73
N HIS A 549 -37.67 -40.80 55.14
CA HIS A 549 -38.84 -40.68 54.24
C HIS A 549 -40.07 -39.86 54.70
N LYS A 550 -40.77 -39.20 53.75
CA LYS A 550 -42.07 -39.67 53.18
C LYS A 550 -42.54 -38.89 51.92
N LEU A 551 -43.50 -39.46 51.18
CA LEU A 551 -44.00 -38.99 49.87
C LEU A 551 -45.19 -38.02 49.97
N LYS A 552 -45.45 -37.22 48.92
CA LYS A 552 -46.54 -37.46 47.93
C LYS A 552 -46.52 -36.43 46.77
N VAL A 553 -46.51 -36.90 45.52
CA VAL A 553 -46.93 -36.12 44.34
C VAL A 553 -47.87 -36.98 43.52
N ILE A 554 -48.97 -36.40 43.05
CA ILE A 554 -49.97 -37.06 42.19
C ILE A 554 -49.79 -36.52 40.78
N SER A 555 -49.55 -37.39 39.81
CA SER A 555 -49.79 -37.10 38.40
C SER A 555 -51.07 -37.79 37.95
N LYS A 556 -51.89 -37.09 37.17
CA LYS A 556 -53.01 -37.68 36.42
C LYS A 556 -52.56 -37.87 34.98
N SER A 557 -52.70 -39.08 34.46
CA SER A 557 -52.86 -39.31 33.03
C SER A 557 -54.21 -39.99 32.79
N MET A 558 -54.94 -39.53 31.78
CA MET A 558 -55.87 -40.40 31.06
C MET A 558 -55.13 -40.89 29.82
N GLY A 559 -55.41 -42.12 29.41
CA GLY A 559 -54.97 -42.66 28.13
C GLY A 559 -56.13 -43.36 27.43
N THR A 560 -55.83 -43.95 26.27
CA THR A 560 -56.64 -44.98 25.61
C THR A 560 -55.70 -45.83 24.78
N SER A 561 -56.08 -47.07 24.47
CA SER A 561 -55.16 -48.12 24.00
C SER A 561 -55.64 -48.84 22.74
N THR A 562 -54.69 -49.40 21.99
CA THR A 562 -54.72 -50.62 21.13
C THR A 562 -53.51 -50.56 20.17
N GLY A 563 -52.91 -51.64 19.68
CA GLY A 563 -53.02 -53.08 20.00
C GLY A 563 -51.63 -53.74 20.00
N ALA A 564 -51.52 -55.08 19.94
CA ALA A 564 -50.27 -55.82 20.21
C ALA A 564 -49.88 -56.83 19.11
N THR A 565 -48.58 -57.20 19.04
CA THR A 565 -48.09 -58.58 18.75
C THR A 565 -46.60 -58.79 19.10
N ALA A 566 -46.28 -60.04 19.47
CA ALA A 566 -44.99 -60.77 19.58
C ALA A 566 -43.83 -60.38 18.63
N ASN A 567 -42.53 -60.67 18.85
CA ASN A 567 -41.69 -61.31 19.93
C ASN A 567 -40.19 -60.91 19.65
N HIS A 568 -39.09 -61.28 20.34
CA HIS A 568 -38.71 -62.14 21.50
C HIS A 568 -37.98 -61.25 22.58
N GLY A 569 -37.10 -61.62 23.53
CA GLY A 569 -36.32 -62.82 23.93
C GLY A 569 -34.98 -62.98 23.18
N THR A 570 -33.81 -63.34 23.76
CA THR A 570 -33.28 -63.50 25.16
C THR A 570 -31.73 -63.57 25.02
N SER A 571 -30.79 -63.33 25.97
CA SER A 571 -30.69 -63.25 27.46
C SER A 571 -29.73 -62.06 27.84
N ALA A 572 -29.29 -61.71 29.07
CA ALA A 572 -28.90 -62.36 30.34
C ALA A 572 -27.60 -63.23 30.24
N VAL A 573 -26.67 -63.33 31.22
CA VAL A 573 -26.68 -63.13 32.71
C VAL A 573 -25.36 -62.47 33.21
N ALA A 574 -25.31 -61.92 34.44
CA ALA A 574 -24.13 -61.40 35.16
C ALA A 574 -23.92 -62.14 36.51
N ILE A 575 -22.91 -61.81 37.36
CA ILE A 575 -22.90 -61.82 38.87
C ILE A 575 -21.47 -61.93 39.52
N THR A 576 -21.06 -60.84 40.20
CA THR A 576 -20.23 -60.73 41.45
C THR A 576 -18.79 -61.34 41.50
N ASN A 577 -17.92 -61.12 42.51
CA ASN A 577 -18.12 -60.55 43.86
C ASN A 577 -16.90 -59.79 44.48
N HIS A 578 -17.12 -59.22 45.67
CA HIS A 578 -16.20 -58.55 46.64
C HIS A 578 -15.10 -59.48 47.24
N ASP A 579 -14.07 -59.07 48.04
CA ASP A 579 -14.00 -57.98 49.04
C ASP A 579 -12.57 -57.54 49.54
N TYR A 580 -12.55 -56.46 50.36
CA TYR A 580 -11.63 -55.95 51.42
C TYR A 580 -10.12 -56.34 51.62
N LEU A 581 -9.25 -55.30 51.59
CA LEU A 581 -8.31 -54.79 52.65
C LEU A 581 -7.28 -55.68 53.42
N GLY A 582 -5.99 -55.25 53.55
CA GLY A 582 -5.26 -55.48 54.83
C GLY A 582 -3.72 -55.59 55.03
N GLN A 583 -2.83 -54.80 54.39
CA GLN A 583 -1.55 -54.30 54.99
C GLN A 583 -0.30 -55.23 55.23
N GLU A 584 0.88 -54.58 55.30
CA GLU A 584 2.21 -54.96 55.87
C GLU A 584 3.23 -55.94 55.17
N THR A 585 4.10 -55.32 54.35
CA THR A 585 5.61 -55.33 54.39
C THR A 585 6.45 -56.62 54.40
N LEU A 586 7.44 -56.66 53.48
CA LEU A 586 8.77 -57.28 53.70
C LEU A 586 9.89 -56.45 53.00
N THR A 587 11.14 -56.65 53.39
CA THR A 587 12.34 -55.85 53.06
C THR A 587 13.42 -56.62 52.30
N GLU A 588 14.26 -55.95 51.49
CA GLU A 588 15.70 -56.31 51.35
C GLU A 588 16.58 -55.12 50.90
N ILE A 589 17.91 -55.17 51.16
CA ILE A 589 18.79 -53.99 51.32
C ILE A 589 20.28 -54.26 50.92
N GLN A 590 20.95 -53.26 50.29
CA GLN A 590 22.44 -53.10 50.07
C GLN A 590 23.17 -54.15 49.17
N THR A 591 24.40 -53.96 48.65
CA THR A 591 25.69 -53.42 49.16
C THR A 591 26.65 -52.88 48.06
N SER A 592 27.79 -52.23 48.40
CA SER A 592 28.90 -51.79 47.50
C SER A 592 30.12 -51.19 48.26
N PRO A 593 31.40 -51.45 47.87
CA PRO A 593 32.45 -50.38 47.92
C PRO A 593 33.66 -50.46 46.92
N GLU A 594 34.28 -49.29 46.65
CA GLU A 594 35.72 -49.05 46.32
C GLU A 594 36.35 -49.67 45.02
N THR A 595 37.64 -49.48 44.61
CA THR A 595 38.90 -48.93 45.20
C THR A 595 39.88 -48.34 44.14
N SER A 596 40.99 -47.68 44.58
CA SER A 596 42.30 -47.46 43.88
C SER A 596 42.45 -46.35 42.79
N VAL A 597 43.62 -45.75 42.47
CA VAL A 597 44.80 -45.21 43.24
C VAL A 597 45.74 -44.34 42.32
N ARG A 598 46.34 -43.23 42.84
CA ARG A 598 47.60 -42.44 42.53
C ARG A 598 48.21 -42.32 41.09
N GLU A 599 49.02 -41.31 40.68
CA GLU A 599 49.39 -39.91 41.09
C GLU A 599 50.44 -39.31 40.08
N VAL A 600 50.89 -38.04 40.24
CA VAL A 600 52.11 -37.36 39.66
C VAL A 600 51.97 -36.78 38.23
N ARG A 601 52.35 -35.53 37.86
CA ARG A 601 52.73 -34.22 38.50
C ARG A 601 52.30 -33.10 37.51
N GLY A 602 52.09 -31.80 37.82
CA GLY A 602 52.92 -30.81 38.55
C GLY A 602 53.47 -29.78 37.53
N ASP A 603 53.54 -28.46 37.72
CA ASP A 603 53.23 -27.53 38.83
C ASP A 603 52.79 -26.16 38.22
N GLY A 604 52.21 -25.15 38.91
CA GLY A 604 51.75 -25.05 40.31
C GLY A 604 51.37 -23.59 40.68
N ALA A 605 50.86 -23.40 41.92
CA ALA A 605 50.91 -22.20 42.79
C ALA A 605 50.42 -20.80 42.28
N SER A 606 49.78 -19.93 43.09
CA SER A 606 49.27 -20.05 44.48
C SER A 606 48.26 -18.94 44.84
N THR A 607 47.35 -19.25 45.77
CA THR A 607 46.30 -18.41 46.39
C THR A 607 46.72 -17.86 47.79
N PRO A 608 45.87 -17.15 48.58
CA PRO A 608 45.04 -15.94 48.36
C PRO A 608 45.23 -14.91 49.54
N LYS A 609 44.18 -14.15 49.94
CA LYS A 609 44.01 -13.24 51.13
C LYS A 609 44.28 -11.73 50.87
N LEU A 610 43.72 -10.74 51.60
CA LEU A 610 42.52 -10.61 52.48
C LEU A 610 42.34 -9.12 52.91
N ARG A 611 41.10 -8.67 53.19
CA ARG A 611 40.67 -7.51 54.04
C ARG A 611 40.74 -6.05 53.53
N GLU A 612 39.56 -5.42 53.59
CA GLU A 612 39.19 -4.11 54.17
C GLU A 612 40.21 -2.96 54.39
N ARG A 613 39.88 -1.83 53.73
CA ARG A 613 39.45 -0.52 54.33
C ARG A 613 40.50 0.55 54.72
N ASP A 614 40.35 1.70 54.03
CA ASP A 614 40.61 3.12 54.34
C ASP A 614 41.93 3.59 54.98
N CYS A 615 42.57 4.59 54.34
CA CYS A 615 43.25 5.70 55.04
C CYS A 615 43.41 6.97 54.16
N GLU A 616 43.15 8.12 54.77
CA GLU A 616 43.72 9.47 54.57
C GLU A 616 43.52 10.33 53.28
N GLU A 617 42.88 11.50 53.52
CA GLU A 617 42.96 12.81 52.82
C GLU A 617 44.33 13.52 53.12
N PRO A 618 44.60 14.83 52.84
CA PRO A 618 43.82 15.93 52.20
C PRO A 618 44.54 16.49 50.94
N ALA A 619 44.26 17.66 50.32
CA ALA A 619 43.49 18.86 50.65
C ALA A 619 42.85 19.45 49.36
N SER A 620 41.62 19.99 49.35
CA SER A 620 41.18 21.33 49.84
C SER A 620 41.81 22.50 49.06
N SER A 621 41.13 23.62 48.73
CA SER A 621 39.87 24.24 49.20
C SER A 621 39.43 25.33 48.17
N ALA A 622 38.32 26.10 48.20
CA ALA A 622 37.00 26.17 48.88
C ALA A 622 36.03 26.89 47.90
N ALA A 623 34.68 26.79 47.85
CA ALA A 623 33.62 26.57 48.86
C ALA A 623 33.33 27.81 49.76
N PRO A 624 32.08 28.05 50.26
CA PRO A 624 30.75 27.67 49.71
C PRO A 624 29.56 28.66 50.04
N SER A 625 28.34 28.22 49.70
CA SER A 625 27.08 28.34 50.50
C SER A 625 26.25 29.64 50.64
N SER A 626 25.14 29.68 49.90
CA SER A 626 23.73 29.72 50.37
C SER A 626 23.28 30.58 51.58
N LYS A 627 22.16 31.33 51.41
CA LYS A 627 20.82 31.00 51.98
C LYS A 627 19.71 32.05 51.69
N LEU A 628 18.46 31.57 51.72
CA LEU A 628 17.15 32.21 52.01
C LEU A 628 16.69 33.53 51.33
N CYS A 629 15.47 33.43 50.75
CA CYS A 629 14.28 34.27 50.99
C CYS A 629 14.36 35.82 50.86
N GLY A 630 13.51 36.42 50.01
CA GLY A 630 13.34 37.88 49.96
C GLY A 630 12.41 38.38 48.85
N SER A 631 11.14 38.59 49.17
CA SER A 631 10.03 38.98 48.29
C SER A 631 10.13 40.33 47.55
N ARG A 632 9.41 40.39 46.39
CA ARG A 632 8.65 41.54 45.81
C ARG A 632 9.34 42.64 44.99
N TRP A 633 8.62 43.00 43.90
CA TRP A 633 8.48 44.32 43.25
C TRP A 633 9.69 44.83 42.41
N THR A 634 9.53 45.47 41.24
CA THR A 634 8.31 45.79 40.44
C THR A 634 8.60 45.94 38.93
N ARG A 635 7.53 45.94 38.12
CA ARG A 635 7.21 46.80 36.94
C ARG A 635 8.28 47.84 36.51
N LYS A 636 8.45 48.23 35.23
CA LYS A 636 7.56 48.17 34.03
C LYS A 636 8.33 48.58 32.76
N ALA A 637 7.76 48.30 31.58
CA ALA A 637 7.89 49.09 30.32
C ALA A 637 9.30 49.15 29.66
N THR A 638 9.50 49.43 28.36
CA THR A 638 8.65 49.45 27.12
C THR A 638 9.63 49.17 25.95
N ALA A 639 9.36 48.26 25.01
CA ALA A 639 8.57 48.46 23.78
C ALA A 639 9.11 49.54 22.81
N GLY A 640 9.43 49.12 21.57
CA GLY A 640 9.85 49.97 20.45
C GLY A 640 11.38 50.08 20.25
N GLN A 641 11.90 50.30 19.03
CA GLN A 641 11.26 50.22 17.71
C GLN A 641 12.33 50.14 16.59
N ALA A 642 12.02 49.45 15.48
CA ALA A 642 12.66 49.52 14.16
C ALA A 642 14.20 49.45 14.03
N ARG A 643 14.69 48.34 13.49
CA ARG A 643 15.17 48.31 12.10
C ARG A 643 14.86 46.98 11.44
#